data_AF-A0AAN8QMY6-F1
#
_entry.id   AF-A0AAN8QMY6-F1
#
_cell.length_a   1.000
_cell.length_b   1.000
_cell.length_c   1.000
_cell.angle_alpha   90.00
_cell.angle_beta   90.00
_cell.angle_gamma   90.00
#
_symmetry.space_group_name_H-M   'P 1'
#
loop_
_entity.id
_entity.type
_entity.pdbx_description
1 polymer ?
#
loop_
_entity_poly.entity_id
_entity_poly.type
_entity_poly.pdbx_seq_one_letter_code
_entity_poly.pdbx_strand_id
1 'polypeptide(L)'
;MSIINHYTPPLSSAATDNPPTTISPRPHLRYKGPAAAQLLSQTLCLALALALSHAAPQNLEVMVKDRPERPKTHCEKHRDGDQTTRPSGQPIVGAFVPQCDEQGLYRASQCHGSTGHCWCVDSRGQERAGTRKGPGTGRPKCDEPDRPERPKTHCEKHRDGVQMTSPSGQPIVGAFVPQCDEQAGGRQERAGTRKGPGTGRPKCDEPDRPERPKTHCEQHRDGVQTTSPSGQRIVGAFVPQCDEQGLYRASQCHGSTGHCWCVDSRGQERAGTRKGPGTGRPKCDEPAGPDHHGAQLDRCEEIEFDAIAPDAKRITYFFKGDHMWSGFHGPSELINGSYKELDDHHHLGHVDAAFCLHQPNDEDHLHTYFFLDNKVFSYHEHSHSLVEGFPKDISEVFPGVPDHLDAAVECPKGDCLRDSVIFFKGHDVFHFDTHTKKVKASQWDHLPNCTSALRWLDHYYCFHGHQFTRFHPWSGTVTGKYPKDARDFFMKCPNFSRLSDHTERERCSHVPLDAMTSDDLEKALAFRGDYYLQKTEGSNDGWHAFPIAHTFKDLQSDVTAAFSYAGHLHFIKDEQMFVYQSGGEQYQLVEGFPKPLKDELGIEGPLDAAFVCGEHSILHVIKGNQMFDIELTTTPRGVVMESRLPFPKVDAAVCSPDGIRVFVGADYFQYETPMLLANSRIVPEPHKTSLEMFGCGHNGTNVSQSLTMHGPNP
;
A
#
# COMPACT_ATOMS: atom_id res chain seq x y z
N MET A 1 58.82 -39.33 20.43
CA MET A 1 57.86 -40.31 19.89
C MET A 1 56.86 -39.52 19.03
N SER A 2 57.02 -39.36 17.71
CA SER A 2 57.83 -40.13 16.73
C SER A 2 57.33 -41.58 16.64
N ILE A 3 57.12 -42.23 15.47
CA ILE A 3 57.67 -42.09 14.09
C ILE A 3 56.48 -42.39 13.12
N ILE A 4 56.08 -41.56 12.13
CA ILE A 4 56.65 -41.19 10.81
C ILE A 4 56.61 -42.30 9.72
N ASN A 5 55.92 -42.02 8.60
CA ASN A 5 56.25 -42.31 7.19
C ASN A 5 55.02 -41.94 6.32
N HIS A 6 54.98 -40.94 5.42
CA HIS A 6 55.79 -40.61 4.22
C HIS A 6 55.65 -41.59 3.03
N TYR A 7 55.18 -41.08 1.88
CA TYR A 7 55.91 -41.08 0.60
C TYR A 7 55.30 -40.13 -0.47
N THR A 8 56.14 -39.37 -1.20
CA THR A 8 55.81 -38.32 -2.21
C THR A 8 57.09 -37.85 -2.96
N PRO A 9 57.09 -37.10 -4.10
CA PRO A 9 56.22 -37.19 -5.31
C PRO A 9 56.84 -37.51 -6.73
N PRO A 10 57.83 -36.82 -7.34
CA PRO A 10 57.60 -35.70 -8.29
C PRO A 10 58.27 -35.76 -9.72
N LEU A 11 58.00 -34.72 -10.57
CA LEU A 11 58.70 -34.29 -11.82
C LEU A 11 58.45 -35.13 -13.12
N SER A 12 58.57 -34.68 -14.40
CA SER A 12 58.95 -33.42 -15.12
C SER A 12 58.58 -33.53 -16.65
N SER A 13 58.68 -32.56 -17.60
CA SER A 13 58.47 -31.10 -17.68
C SER A 13 58.80 -30.48 -19.10
N ALA A 14 57.99 -29.53 -19.62
CA ALA A 14 58.25 -28.58 -20.76
C ALA A 14 58.24 -29.14 -22.23
N ALA A 15 58.16 -28.36 -23.35
CA ALA A 15 58.25 -26.89 -23.62
C ALA A 15 57.63 -26.42 -24.98
N THR A 16 57.54 -25.07 -25.22
CA THR A 16 57.44 -24.31 -26.53
C THR A 16 56.19 -24.46 -27.46
N ASP A 17 55.74 -23.51 -28.30
CA ASP A 17 56.23 -22.15 -28.73
C ASP A 17 55.09 -21.15 -29.18
N ASN A 18 55.38 -19.94 -29.71
CA ASN A 18 54.39 -18.84 -30.01
C ASN A 18 54.03 -18.56 -31.54
N PRO A 19 53.76 -17.33 -32.08
CA PRO A 19 52.52 -16.96 -32.85
C PRO A 19 52.81 -16.58 -34.37
N PRO A 20 52.22 -15.61 -35.18
CA PRO A 20 51.40 -14.37 -34.93
C PRO A 20 50.28 -13.89 -35.96
N THR A 21 49.50 -12.85 -35.57
CA THR A 21 48.91 -11.68 -36.32
C THR A 21 48.08 -11.72 -37.66
N THR A 22 46.80 -11.27 -37.58
CA THR A 22 46.11 -10.10 -38.25
C THR A 22 46.00 -9.86 -39.80
N ILE A 23 44.84 -9.29 -40.25
CA ILE A 23 44.54 -8.34 -41.40
C ILE A 23 43.45 -8.77 -42.46
N SER A 24 42.81 -7.77 -43.10
CA SER A 24 41.63 -7.75 -44.04
C SER A 24 42.07 -7.58 -45.55
N PRO A 25 41.27 -7.26 -46.63
CA PRO A 25 39.88 -6.76 -46.78
C PRO A 25 39.03 -7.26 -48.00
N ARG A 26 37.97 -6.49 -48.37
CA ARG A 26 36.94 -6.62 -49.46
C ARG A 26 37.47 -6.79 -50.91
N PRO A 27 36.60 -7.17 -51.90
CA PRO A 27 36.05 -6.16 -52.83
C PRO A 27 34.57 -6.37 -53.32
N HIS A 28 34.09 -5.51 -54.24
CA HIS A 28 32.71 -5.41 -54.78
C HIS A 28 32.45 -6.19 -56.09
N LEU A 29 31.17 -6.35 -56.48
CA LEU A 29 30.73 -6.43 -57.90
C LEU A 29 29.28 -5.90 -58.13
N ARG A 30 28.82 -5.82 -59.39
CA ARG A 30 27.67 -4.99 -59.87
C ARG A 30 26.76 -5.71 -60.89
N TYR A 31 25.48 -5.28 -60.95
CA TYR A 31 24.57 -5.21 -62.12
C TYR A 31 24.08 -6.50 -62.84
N LYS A 32 22.73 -6.64 -62.94
CA LYS A 32 21.91 -6.52 -64.18
C LYS A 32 20.40 -6.75 -63.93
N GLY A 33 19.53 -6.24 -64.80
CA GLY A 33 18.07 -6.53 -64.88
C GLY A 33 17.73 -7.50 -66.04
N PRO A 34 16.50 -7.54 -66.64
CA PRO A 34 15.47 -6.48 -66.63
C PRO A 34 13.95 -6.90 -66.59
N ALA A 35 13.10 -5.87 -66.38
CA ALA A 35 11.72 -5.59 -66.81
C ALA A 35 10.72 -6.64 -67.39
N ALA A 36 9.49 -6.62 -66.84
CA ALA A 36 8.16 -6.62 -67.50
C ALA A 36 7.04 -6.39 -66.44
N ALA A 37 5.81 -5.90 -66.70
CA ALA A 37 5.24 -4.98 -67.72
C ALA A 37 3.78 -4.58 -67.29
N GLN A 38 3.12 -3.67 -68.04
CA GLN A 38 1.67 -3.29 -67.97
C GLN A 38 1.21 -2.45 -66.76
N LEU A 39 0.15 -1.62 -66.79
CA LEU A 39 -0.66 -0.89 -67.81
C LEU A 39 -1.44 0.19 -66.99
N LEU A 40 -1.69 1.45 -67.37
CA LEU A 40 -2.38 2.02 -68.56
C LEU A 40 -2.27 3.58 -68.54
N SER A 41 -2.89 4.27 -69.53
CA SER A 41 -3.24 5.71 -69.50
C SER A 41 -2.16 6.78 -69.79
N GLN A 42 -1.54 6.75 -70.98
CA GLN A 42 -0.95 7.94 -71.64
C GLN A 42 -1.11 7.90 -73.17
N THR A 43 -2.29 8.27 -73.69
CA THR A 43 -2.60 8.23 -75.14
C THR A 43 -3.40 9.44 -75.65
N LEU A 44 -3.14 10.64 -75.12
CA LEU A 44 -3.82 11.89 -75.54
C LEU A 44 -2.90 13.11 -75.76
N CYS A 45 -1.61 12.92 -76.07
CA CYS A 45 -0.69 14.04 -76.37
C CYS A 45 0.08 13.94 -77.70
N LEU A 46 0.21 12.75 -78.33
CA LEU A 46 1.01 12.62 -79.58
C LEU A 46 0.27 13.00 -80.87
N ALA A 47 -1.03 13.31 -80.82
CA ALA A 47 -1.83 13.63 -82.00
C ALA A 47 -1.64 15.07 -82.53
N LEU A 48 -0.96 15.96 -81.79
CA LEU A 48 -0.78 17.37 -82.17
C LEU A 48 0.63 17.73 -82.68
N ALA A 49 1.58 16.79 -82.68
CA ALA A 49 3.00 17.09 -82.90
C ALA A 49 3.57 16.61 -84.26
N LEU A 50 2.73 16.09 -85.16
CA LEU A 50 3.14 15.45 -86.43
C LEU A 50 2.41 16.00 -87.68
N ALA A 51 2.00 17.26 -87.64
CA ALA A 51 1.58 18.02 -88.82
C ALA A 51 2.31 19.36 -88.85
N LEU A 52 2.88 19.69 -90.02
CA LEU A 52 3.68 20.89 -90.33
C LEU A 52 5.07 20.98 -89.63
N SER A 53 6.18 21.29 -90.30
CA SER A 53 6.77 20.76 -91.55
C SER A 53 8.08 21.51 -91.84
N HIS A 54 9.13 20.79 -92.24
CA HIS A 54 10.25 21.17 -93.11
C HIS A 54 10.76 22.64 -93.21
N ALA A 55 12.10 22.74 -93.11
CA ALA A 55 12.97 23.73 -93.76
C ALA A 55 13.06 25.19 -93.22
N ALA A 56 14.28 25.57 -92.89
CA ALA A 56 14.81 26.94 -92.97
C ALA A 56 15.12 27.29 -94.46
N PRO A 57 15.50 28.52 -94.89
CA PRO A 57 16.20 29.55 -94.10
C PRO A 57 15.93 31.05 -94.47
N GLN A 58 16.83 31.92 -93.99
CA GLN A 58 17.18 33.28 -94.47
C GLN A 58 16.50 34.50 -93.81
N ASN A 59 17.17 35.66 -93.99
CA ASN A 59 16.89 36.95 -93.33
C ASN A 59 15.95 37.83 -94.17
N LEU A 60 15.30 38.81 -93.52
CA LEU A 60 15.58 40.26 -93.65
C LEU A 60 14.32 41.15 -93.49
N GLU A 61 14.51 42.28 -92.81
CA GLU A 61 13.72 43.53 -92.88
C GLU A 61 12.27 43.62 -92.32
N VAL A 62 11.80 44.87 -92.27
CA VAL A 62 10.79 45.38 -91.33
C VAL A 62 9.64 46.04 -92.08
N MET A 63 8.41 45.69 -91.74
CA MET A 63 7.26 46.61 -91.83
C MET A 63 6.35 46.46 -90.61
N VAL A 64 5.74 47.58 -90.19
CA VAL A 64 4.88 47.68 -89.01
C VAL A 64 3.45 48.04 -89.44
N LYS A 65 2.48 47.23 -89.03
CA LYS A 65 1.12 47.68 -88.66
C LYS A 65 0.40 46.61 -87.82
N ASP A 66 -0.49 47.08 -86.96
CA ASP A 66 -1.44 46.38 -86.09
C ASP A 66 -1.08 44.94 -85.64
N ARG A 67 -0.45 44.85 -84.47
CA ARG A 67 -0.59 43.68 -83.61
C ARG A 67 -1.88 43.84 -82.79
N PRO A 68 -2.63 42.76 -82.49
CA PRO A 68 -3.71 42.83 -81.51
C PRO A 68 -3.13 43.28 -80.16
N GLU A 69 -3.81 44.19 -79.46
CA GLU A 69 -3.38 44.63 -78.12
C GLU A 69 -3.27 43.43 -77.18
N ARG A 70 -2.21 43.39 -76.34
CA ARG A 70 -2.11 42.35 -75.31
C ARG A 70 -3.32 42.46 -74.38
N PRO A 71 -4.04 41.36 -74.05
CA PRO A 71 -5.14 41.42 -73.11
C PRO A 71 -4.67 42.02 -71.78
N LYS A 72 -5.18 43.21 -71.42
CA LYS A 72 -4.70 43.95 -70.25
C LYS A 72 -4.75 43.08 -68.99
N THR A 73 -3.61 43.03 -68.31
CA THR A 73 -3.38 42.30 -67.06
C THR A 73 -4.21 42.85 -65.89
N HIS A 74 -4.17 42.19 -64.72
CA HIS A 74 -4.88 42.66 -63.54
C HIS A 74 -4.38 44.03 -63.06
N CYS A 75 -3.06 44.27 -63.06
CA CYS A 75 -2.50 45.57 -62.67
C CYS A 75 -2.83 46.67 -63.69
N GLU A 76 -2.71 46.40 -65.00
CA GLU A 76 -3.05 47.39 -66.02
C GLU A 76 -4.52 47.81 -65.96
N LYS A 77 -5.44 46.86 -65.73
CA LYS A 77 -6.87 47.16 -65.56
C LYS A 77 -7.15 48.01 -64.31
N HIS A 78 -6.51 47.69 -63.19
CA HIS A 78 -6.65 48.43 -61.93
C HIS A 78 -6.10 49.86 -62.09
N ARG A 79 -4.86 50.00 -62.60
CA ARG A 79 -4.20 51.27 -62.88
C ARG A 79 -5.02 52.17 -63.80
N ASP A 80 -5.54 51.62 -64.90
CA ASP A 80 -6.30 52.38 -65.88
C ASP A 80 -7.69 52.78 -65.33
N GLY A 81 -8.27 51.98 -64.42
CA GLY A 81 -9.49 52.29 -63.68
C GLY A 81 -9.32 53.40 -62.64
N ASP A 82 -8.28 53.32 -61.82
CA ASP A 82 -7.99 54.34 -60.78
C ASP A 82 -7.67 55.72 -61.40
N GLN A 83 -7.14 55.74 -62.62
CA GLN A 83 -6.92 56.97 -63.39
C GLN A 83 -8.22 57.60 -63.92
N THR A 84 -9.37 56.89 -63.94
CA THR A 84 -10.56 57.26 -64.72
C THR A 84 -11.85 57.47 -63.89
N THR A 85 -11.74 58.11 -62.71
CA THR A 85 -12.89 58.37 -61.80
C THR A 85 -13.32 59.84 -61.64
N ARG A 86 -13.34 60.60 -62.75
CA ARG A 86 -14.21 61.80 -62.89
C ARG A 86 -14.83 61.86 -64.29
N PRO A 87 -16.11 62.26 -64.45
CA PRO A 87 -16.74 62.44 -65.77
C PRO A 87 -16.05 63.46 -66.69
N SER A 88 -15.19 64.32 -66.13
CA SER A 88 -14.43 65.35 -66.85
C SER A 88 -13.01 64.92 -67.26
N GLY A 89 -12.66 63.64 -67.14
CA GLY A 89 -11.37 63.11 -67.63
C GLY A 89 -10.13 63.61 -66.88
N GLN A 90 -10.28 64.15 -65.67
CA GLN A 90 -9.18 64.61 -64.82
C GLN A 90 -8.92 63.63 -63.66
N PRO A 91 -7.66 63.24 -63.40
CA PRO A 91 -7.34 62.29 -62.34
C PRO A 91 -7.64 62.87 -60.94
N ILE A 92 -8.04 62.00 -60.01
CA ILE A 92 -8.27 62.39 -58.61
C ILE A 92 -6.92 62.69 -57.95
N VAL A 93 -6.64 63.96 -57.70
CA VAL A 93 -5.44 64.41 -56.97
C VAL A 93 -5.47 63.81 -55.56
N GLY A 94 -4.53 62.89 -55.28
CA GLY A 94 -4.44 62.19 -54.00
C GLY A 94 -4.90 60.74 -54.02
N ALA A 95 -5.47 60.22 -55.12
CA ALA A 95 -5.76 58.80 -55.25
C ALA A 95 -4.48 57.96 -55.39
N PHE A 96 -4.55 56.70 -54.95
CA PHE A 96 -3.53 55.70 -55.27
C PHE A 96 -3.68 55.26 -56.73
N VAL A 97 -2.56 54.97 -57.39
CA VAL A 97 -2.52 54.38 -58.73
C VAL A 97 -1.45 53.29 -58.71
N PRO A 98 -1.79 52.00 -58.95
CA PRO A 98 -0.83 50.90 -58.84
C PRO A 98 0.25 50.95 -59.93
N GLN A 99 1.48 50.63 -59.50
CA GLN A 99 2.67 50.58 -60.34
C GLN A 99 2.86 49.18 -60.90
N CYS A 100 2.64 49.02 -62.20
CA CYS A 100 2.90 47.76 -62.90
C CYS A 100 4.35 47.69 -63.41
N ASP A 101 4.84 46.48 -63.66
CA ASP A 101 6.08 46.25 -64.39
C ASP A 101 5.85 46.22 -65.92
N GLU A 102 6.88 45.87 -66.67
CA GLU A 102 6.86 45.84 -68.15
C GLU A 102 5.99 44.69 -68.67
N GLN A 103 5.90 43.60 -67.90
CA GLN A 103 5.09 42.41 -68.14
C GLN A 103 3.60 42.68 -67.82
N GLY A 104 3.31 43.73 -67.03
CA GLY A 104 1.97 44.11 -66.58
C GLY A 104 1.57 43.49 -65.24
N LEU A 105 2.49 42.82 -64.53
CA LEU A 105 2.22 42.39 -63.17
C LEU A 105 2.40 43.56 -62.19
N TYR A 106 1.90 43.40 -60.96
CA TYR A 106 2.14 44.39 -59.91
C TYR A 106 3.61 44.36 -59.51
N ARG A 107 4.27 45.51 -59.50
CA ARG A 107 5.61 45.61 -58.90
C ARG A 107 5.53 45.20 -57.44
N ALA A 108 6.42 44.30 -57.03
CA ALA A 108 6.44 43.75 -55.67
C ALA A 108 6.50 44.84 -54.58
N SER A 109 7.13 45.99 -54.86
CA SER A 109 6.99 47.23 -54.09
C SER A 109 6.08 48.24 -54.78
N GLN A 110 5.06 48.70 -54.06
CA GLN A 110 4.16 49.80 -54.42
C GLN A 110 4.51 51.05 -53.63
N CYS A 111 4.34 52.24 -54.22
CA CYS A 111 4.52 53.53 -53.55
C CYS A 111 3.43 54.53 -53.97
N HIS A 112 2.81 55.18 -52.98
CA HIS A 112 1.76 56.17 -53.17
C HIS A 112 2.36 57.58 -53.30
N GLY A 113 2.37 58.13 -54.51
CA GLY A 113 3.04 59.42 -54.81
C GLY A 113 2.66 60.56 -53.87
N SER A 114 1.35 60.78 -53.64
CA SER A 114 0.86 61.91 -52.85
C SER A 114 1.03 61.81 -51.32
N THR A 115 1.35 60.63 -50.78
CA THR A 115 1.51 60.43 -49.33
C THR A 115 2.89 59.90 -48.94
N GLY A 116 3.76 59.60 -49.93
CA GLY A 116 5.11 59.07 -49.73
C GLY A 116 5.19 57.69 -49.07
N HIS A 117 4.06 57.01 -48.85
CA HIS A 117 4.04 55.67 -48.26
C HIS A 117 4.37 54.60 -49.31
N CYS A 118 5.15 53.59 -48.92
CA CYS A 118 5.49 52.44 -49.77
C CYS A 118 5.23 51.13 -49.03
N TRP A 119 4.72 50.10 -49.70
CA TRP A 119 4.45 48.77 -49.14
C TRP A 119 4.83 47.67 -50.15
N CYS A 120 4.85 46.42 -49.72
CA CYS A 120 4.94 45.28 -50.62
C CYS A 120 3.54 44.74 -50.96
N VAL A 121 3.38 44.15 -52.14
CA VAL A 121 2.14 43.48 -52.57
C VAL A 121 2.37 42.05 -53.02
N ASP A 122 1.31 41.25 -53.01
CA ASP A 122 1.27 39.94 -53.65
C ASP A 122 1.09 40.04 -55.18
N SER A 123 1.08 38.89 -55.86
CA SER A 123 0.90 38.80 -57.32
C SER A 123 -0.46 39.30 -57.84
N ARG A 124 -1.45 39.49 -56.96
CA ARG A 124 -2.79 40.00 -57.27
C ARG A 124 -2.90 41.52 -57.03
N GLY A 125 -1.92 42.13 -56.37
CA GLY A 125 -1.85 43.54 -56.02
C GLY A 125 -2.27 43.88 -54.59
N GLN A 126 -2.47 42.86 -53.74
CA GLN A 126 -2.94 43.02 -52.36
C GLN A 126 -1.77 43.27 -51.40
N GLU A 127 -1.91 44.22 -50.48
CA GLU A 127 -0.84 44.62 -49.56
C GLU A 127 -0.44 43.52 -48.57
N ARG A 128 0.87 43.23 -48.49
CA ARG A 128 1.45 42.36 -47.47
C ARG A 128 1.48 43.12 -46.14
N ALA A 129 0.74 42.62 -45.14
CA ALA A 129 0.58 43.28 -43.86
C ALA A 129 1.92 43.63 -43.19
N GLY A 130 1.99 44.77 -42.51
CA GLY A 130 3.20 45.24 -41.83
C GLY A 130 4.34 45.75 -42.74
N THR A 131 4.26 45.59 -44.06
CA THR A 131 5.32 46.06 -44.99
C THR A 131 5.26 47.56 -45.30
N ARG A 132 4.24 48.27 -44.80
CA ARG A 132 4.01 49.70 -45.05
C ARG A 132 5.01 50.59 -44.33
N LYS A 133 5.83 51.25 -45.12
CA LYS A 133 6.78 52.29 -44.75
C LYS A 133 6.21 53.69 -45.00
N GLY A 134 6.47 54.61 -44.07
CA GLY A 134 6.09 56.02 -44.19
C GLY A 134 7.07 56.87 -45.01
N PRO A 135 6.69 58.09 -45.39
CA PRO A 135 7.55 59.03 -46.12
C PRO A 135 8.92 59.20 -45.45
N GLY A 136 9.98 59.17 -46.25
CA GLY A 136 11.37 59.28 -45.80
C GLY A 136 12.01 57.98 -45.32
N THR A 137 11.26 56.92 -45.01
CA THR A 137 11.82 55.66 -44.43
C THR A 137 12.36 54.65 -45.47
N GLY A 138 12.51 55.09 -46.72
CA GLY A 138 12.96 54.28 -47.86
C GLY A 138 11.92 53.28 -48.36
N ARG A 139 12.24 52.53 -49.43
CA ARG A 139 11.36 51.45 -49.91
C ARG A 139 11.44 50.22 -48.99
N PRO A 140 10.39 49.39 -48.92
CA PRO A 140 10.48 48.06 -48.34
C PRO A 140 11.27 47.12 -49.26
N LYS A 141 11.87 46.06 -48.69
CA LYS A 141 12.43 44.94 -49.46
C LYS A 141 11.29 43.96 -49.72
N CYS A 142 11.11 43.51 -50.97
CA CYS A 142 9.96 42.67 -51.36
C CYS A 142 10.37 41.39 -52.09
N ASP A 143 11.67 41.11 -52.13
CA ASP A 143 12.30 40.09 -52.99
C ASP A 143 12.38 38.69 -52.33
N GLU A 144 11.79 38.54 -51.14
CA GLU A 144 11.73 37.27 -50.40
C GLU A 144 10.40 36.54 -50.67
N PRO A 145 10.45 35.27 -51.16
CA PRO A 145 9.27 34.49 -51.51
C PRO A 145 8.49 34.05 -50.27
N ASP A 146 7.20 33.75 -50.45
CA ASP A 146 6.26 33.51 -49.35
C ASP A 146 6.63 32.28 -48.51
N ARG A 147 7.07 32.53 -47.27
CA ARG A 147 6.79 31.60 -46.17
C ARG A 147 5.28 31.67 -45.89
N PRO A 148 4.56 30.54 -45.82
CA PRO A 148 3.18 30.54 -45.34
C PRO A 148 3.10 31.19 -43.95
N GLU A 149 2.18 32.13 -43.74
CA GLU A 149 2.00 32.72 -42.41
C GLU A 149 1.59 31.63 -41.41
N ARG A 150 2.45 31.38 -40.41
CA ARG A 150 2.14 30.50 -39.28
C ARG A 150 0.84 31.01 -38.63
N PRO A 151 -0.20 30.17 -38.48
CA PRO A 151 -1.41 30.58 -37.78
C PRO A 151 -1.07 31.10 -36.38
N LYS A 152 -1.37 32.37 -36.09
CA LYS A 152 -0.99 33.02 -34.82
C LYS A 152 -1.43 32.17 -33.63
N THR A 153 -0.46 31.82 -32.79
CA THR A 153 -0.64 31.08 -31.53
C THR A 153 -1.54 31.85 -30.57
N HIS A 154 -2.06 31.16 -29.56
CA HIS A 154 -2.86 31.79 -28.49
C HIS A 154 -2.11 32.92 -27.78
N CYS A 155 -0.79 32.75 -27.55
CA CYS A 155 0.07 33.79 -26.97
C CYS A 155 0.12 35.05 -27.84
N GLU A 156 0.35 34.91 -29.15
CA GLU A 156 0.46 36.07 -30.05
C GLU A 156 -0.86 36.84 -30.12
N LYS A 157 -2.00 36.13 -30.15
CA LYS A 157 -3.33 36.74 -30.08
C LYS A 157 -3.55 37.48 -28.75
N HIS A 158 -3.12 36.90 -27.62
CA HIS A 158 -3.24 37.54 -26.31
C HIS A 158 -2.35 38.78 -26.18
N ARG A 159 -1.07 38.69 -26.59
CA ARG A 159 -0.11 39.81 -26.61
C ARG A 159 -0.63 40.99 -27.42
N ASP A 160 -1.04 40.71 -28.66
CA ASP A 160 -1.54 41.74 -29.58
C ASP A 160 -2.86 42.35 -29.04
N GLY A 161 -3.70 41.54 -28.39
CA GLY A 161 -4.92 41.99 -27.70
C GLY A 161 -4.66 42.94 -26.54
N VAL A 162 -3.69 42.65 -25.64
CA VAL A 162 -3.33 43.54 -24.53
C VAL A 162 -2.78 44.87 -25.05
N GLN A 163 -1.97 44.85 -26.12
CA GLN A 163 -1.37 46.06 -26.70
C GLN A 163 -2.38 46.98 -27.41
N MET A 164 -3.48 46.44 -27.95
CA MET A 164 -4.52 47.20 -28.66
C MET A 164 -5.47 47.99 -27.74
N THR A 165 -5.34 47.90 -26.41
CA THR A 165 -6.26 48.53 -25.44
C THR A 165 -5.93 49.98 -25.08
N SER A 166 -4.86 50.57 -25.63
CA SER A 166 -4.45 51.95 -25.37
C SER A 166 -4.25 52.76 -26.67
N PRO A 167 -4.85 53.97 -26.81
CA PRO A 167 -4.66 54.82 -27.99
C PRO A 167 -3.21 55.27 -28.26
N SER A 168 -2.30 55.13 -27.27
CA SER A 168 -0.87 55.46 -27.42
C SER A 168 0.03 54.25 -27.70
N GLY A 169 -0.52 53.03 -27.79
CA GLY A 169 0.25 51.80 -27.98
C GLY A 169 1.10 51.39 -26.76
N GLN A 170 0.94 52.05 -25.61
CA GLN A 170 1.62 51.70 -24.36
C GLN A 170 0.76 50.71 -23.54
N PRO A 171 1.35 49.65 -22.94
CA PRO A 171 0.61 48.71 -22.11
C PRO A 171 -0.05 49.38 -20.90
N ILE A 172 -1.23 48.88 -20.50
CA ILE A 172 -1.88 49.27 -19.25
C ILE A 172 -0.94 48.95 -18.08
N VAL A 173 -0.77 49.89 -17.14
CA VAL A 173 0.12 49.73 -15.98
C VAL A 173 -0.34 48.54 -15.13
N GLY A 174 0.51 47.50 -15.07
CA GLY A 174 0.23 46.25 -14.36
C GLY A 174 -0.35 45.12 -15.22
N ALA A 175 -0.71 45.36 -16.49
CA ALA A 175 -1.14 44.31 -17.40
C ALA A 175 0.04 43.43 -17.87
N PHE A 176 -0.16 42.11 -17.89
CA PHE A 176 0.84 41.15 -18.31
C PHE A 176 0.89 41.04 -19.84
N VAL A 177 2.03 41.39 -20.45
CA VAL A 177 2.28 41.25 -21.88
C VAL A 177 3.18 40.02 -22.09
N PRO A 178 2.66 38.90 -22.63
CA PRO A 178 3.44 37.67 -22.75
C PRO A 178 4.51 37.73 -23.84
N GLN A 179 5.64 37.09 -23.59
CA GLN A 179 6.71 36.89 -24.58
C GLN A 179 6.47 35.56 -25.32
N CYS A 180 6.18 35.65 -26.61
CA CYS A 180 5.96 34.50 -27.50
C CYS A 180 7.19 34.30 -28.38
N ASP A 181 7.63 33.07 -28.58
CA ASP A 181 8.69 32.72 -29.54
C ASP A 181 8.14 32.00 -30.79
N GLU A 182 9.00 31.78 -31.79
CA GLU A 182 8.59 31.28 -33.12
C GLU A 182 8.34 29.76 -33.16
N GLN A 183 8.60 29.02 -32.09
CA GLN A 183 8.43 27.55 -32.08
C GLN A 183 7.50 27.04 -30.96
N ALA A 184 7.51 27.67 -29.77
CA ALA A 184 6.57 27.33 -28.72
C ALA A 184 5.19 27.99 -28.95
N GLY A 185 4.11 27.24 -28.69
CA GLY A 185 2.82 27.85 -28.35
C GLY A 185 3.02 28.67 -27.08
N GLY A 186 3.01 30.00 -27.21
CA GLY A 186 3.78 30.85 -26.31
C GLY A 186 3.43 30.74 -24.82
N ARG A 187 4.48 30.91 -24.00
CA ARG A 187 4.57 30.50 -22.61
C ARG A 187 3.50 31.17 -21.74
N GLN A 188 2.66 30.37 -21.10
CA GLN A 188 1.77 30.85 -20.03
C GLN A 188 2.60 31.20 -18.79
N GLU A 189 2.07 32.07 -17.94
CA GLU A 189 2.67 32.33 -16.63
C GLU A 189 2.45 31.11 -15.73
N ARG A 190 3.53 30.37 -15.39
CA ARG A 190 3.45 29.28 -14.42
C ARG A 190 3.14 29.88 -13.04
N ALA A 191 2.00 29.49 -12.47
CA ALA A 191 1.53 30.00 -11.19
C ALA A 191 2.60 29.84 -10.10
N GLY A 192 2.68 30.81 -9.17
CA GLY A 192 3.67 30.82 -8.10
C GLY A 192 5.10 31.25 -8.49
N THR A 193 5.44 31.39 -9.79
CA THR A 193 6.80 31.78 -10.20
C THR A 193 7.13 33.28 -10.03
N ARG A 194 6.16 34.12 -9.65
CA ARG A 194 6.38 35.56 -9.36
C ARG A 194 7.26 35.76 -8.13
N LYS A 195 8.54 36.00 -8.38
CA LYS A 195 9.51 36.43 -7.38
C LYS A 195 9.43 37.94 -7.13
N GLY A 196 9.47 38.35 -5.87
CA GLY A 196 9.42 39.75 -5.46
C GLY A 196 10.73 40.52 -5.71
N PRO A 197 10.72 41.86 -5.59
CA PRO A 197 11.91 42.69 -5.80
C PRO A 197 13.12 42.22 -4.97
N GLY A 198 14.26 42.02 -5.63
CA GLY A 198 15.51 41.58 -5.01
C GLY A 198 15.75 40.06 -4.97
N THR A 199 14.75 39.21 -5.22
CA THR A 199 14.88 37.73 -5.06
C THR A 199 15.43 36.95 -6.28
N GLY A 200 16.28 37.60 -7.08
CA GLY A 200 16.96 36.99 -8.23
C GLY A 200 16.06 36.71 -9.44
N ARG A 201 16.61 36.11 -10.49
CA ARG A 201 15.83 35.61 -11.63
C ARG A 201 15.24 34.23 -11.31
N PRO A 202 14.02 33.89 -11.80
CA PRO A 202 13.60 32.50 -11.87
C PRO A 202 14.49 31.72 -12.85
N LYS A 203 14.67 30.41 -12.62
CA LYS A 203 15.21 29.48 -13.61
C LYS A 203 14.04 29.04 -14.50
N CYS A 204 14.25 28.98 -15.82
CA CYS A 204 13.17 28.73 -16.79
C CYS A 204 13.49 27.63 -17.81
N ASP A 205 14.59 26.90 -17.59
CA ASP A 205 15.23 26.01 -18.57
C ASP A 205 15.28 24.55 -18.08
N GLU A 206 14.48 24.23 -17.06
CA GLU A 206 14.41 22.93 -16.40
C GLU A 206 13.04 22.30 -16.71
N PRO A 207 12.97 21.06 -17.22
CA PRO A 207 11.72 20.50 -17.74
C PRO A 207 10.69 20.25 -16.64
N ASP A 208 9.41 20.40 -16.97
CA ASP A 208 8.29 20.18 -16.04
C ASP A 208 8.23 18.72 -15.57
N ARG A 209 8.83 18.45 -14.41
CA ARG A 209 8.36 17.37 -13.54
C ARG A 209 6.91 17.71 -13.13
N PRO A 210 5.99 16.73 -13.05
CA PRO A 210 4.66 16.99 -12.52
C PRO A 210 4.76 17.66 -11.16
N GLU A 211 3.96 18.69 -10.90
CA GLU A 211 3.97 19.37 -9.62
C GLU A 211 3.49 18.40 -8.54
N ARG A 212 4.44 17.91 -7.73
CA ARG A 212 4.15 17.07 -6.56
C ARG A 212 3.05 17.76 -5.73
N PRO A 213 2.00 17.04 -5.30
CA PRO A 213 1.04 17.58 -4.36
C PRO A 213 1.71 18.32 -3.20
N LYS A 214 1.21 19.50 -2.86
CA LYS A 214 1.73 20.28 -1.72
C LYS A 214 1.62 19.44 -0.46
N THR A 215 2.72 19.28 0.26
CA THR A 215 2.75 18.55 1.53
C THR A 215 1.97 19.26 2.62
N HIS A 216 1.70 18.56 3.72
CA HIS A 216 1.00 19.12 4.88
C HIS A 216 1.63 20.43 5.41
N CYS A 217 2.96 20.52 5.48
CA CYS A 217 3.64 21.76 5.89
C CYS A 217 3.40 22.90 4.90
N GLU A 218 3.48 22.64 3.60
CA GLU A 218 3.27 23.67 2.58
C GLU A 218 1.83 24.19 2.58
N GLN A 219 0.85 23.29 2.72
CA GLN A 219 -0.56 23.67 2.85
C GLN A 219 -0.81 24.48 4.13
N HIS A 220 -0.29 24.04 5.28
CA HIS A 220 -0.43 24.73 6.57
C HIS A 220 0.25 26.12 6.55
N ARG A 221 1.47 26.22 6.00
CA ARG A 221 2.23 27.46 5.82
C ARG A 221 1.51 28.48 4.95
N ASP A 222 0.89 28.02 3.86
CA ASP A 222 0.19 28.89 2.92
C ASP A 222 -1.20 29.28 3.47
N GLY A 223 -1.87 28.37 4.20
CA GLY A 223 -3.12 28.61 4.92
C GLY A 223 -3.00 29.70 6.00
N VAL A 224 -2.00 29.61 6.88
CA VAL A 224 -1.78 30.66 7.91
C VAL A 224 -1.54 32.04 7.27
N GLN A 225 -0.86 32.10 6.12
CA GLN A 225 -0.57 33.36 5.44
C GLN A 225 -1.77 34.00 4.71
N THR A 226 -2.89 33.28 4.55
CA THR A 226 -4.07 33.72 3.78
C THR A 226 -5.28 34.10 4.63
N THR A 227 -5.12 34.17 5.96
CA THR A 227 -6.18 34.44 6.95
C THR A 227 -6.63 35.91 7.05
N SER A 228 -6.91 36.55 5.92
CA SER A 228 -7.71 37.80 5.87
C SER A 228 -8.33 38.00 4.47
N PRO A 229 -9.60 38.43 4.37
CA PRO A 229 -10.19 38.87 3.09
C PRO A 229 -9.45 40.02 2.39
N SER A 230 -8.59 40.74 3.11
CA SER A 230 -7.73 41.81 2.57
C SER A 230 -6.29 41.40 2.25
N GLY A 231 -5.93 40.12 2.43
CA GLY A 231 -4.58 39.60 2.14
C GLY A 231 -3.47 40.06 3.09
N GLN A 232 -3.80 40.71 4.21
CA GLN A 232 -2.82 41.05 5.24
C GLN A 232 -2.60 39.88 6.21
N ARG A 233 -1.33 39.56 6.48
CA ARG A 233 -0.91 38.52 7.44
C ARG A 233 -1.31 38.92 8.86
N ILE A 234 -1.86 37.97 9.63
CA ILE A 234 -2.11 38.15 11.07
C ILE A 234 -0.76 38.29 11.79
N VAL A 235 -0.51 39.46 12.37
CA VAL A 235 0.72 39.75 13.12
C VAL A 235 0.73 38.94 14.41
N GLY A 236 1.66 38.01 14.53
CA GLY A 236 1.80 37.14 15.69
C GLY A 236 1.37 35.69 15.49
N ALA A 237 0.82 35.32 14.32
CA ALA A 237 0.47 33.93 14.03
C ALA A 237 1.71 33.04 13.78
N PHE A 238 1.63 31.76 14.16
CA PHE A 238 2.68 30.78 13.90
C PHE A 238 2.67 30.35 12.42
N VAL A 239 3.68 30.77 11.66
CA VAL A 239 3.92 30.25 10.30
C VAL A 239 4.92 29.09 10.39
N PRO A 240 4.54 27.84 10.05
CA PRO A 240 5.46 26.71 10.07
C PRO A 240 6.57 26.86 9.01
N GLN A 241 7.74 26.32 9.34
CA GLN A 241 8.95 26.37 8.53
C GLN A 241 9.16 25.04 7.81
N CYS A 242 9.05 25.04 6.49
CA CYS A 242 9.27 23.86 5.67
C CYS A 242 10.70 23.82 5.08
N ASP A 243 11.22 22.64 4.80
CA ASP A 243 12.52 22.43 4.13
C ASP A 243 12.43 22.59 2.59
N GLU A 244 13.46 22.14 1.86
CA GLU A 244 13.51 22.22 0.39
C GLU A 244 12.63 21.16 -0.28
N GLN A 245 12.31 20.10 0.46
CA GLN A 245 11.37 19.03 0.14
C GLN A 245 9.95 19.39 0.61
N GLY A 246 9.73 20.59 1.15
CA GLY A 246 8.45 21.04 1.68
C GLY A 246 7.97 20.27 2.92
N LEU A 247 8.74 19.40 3.53
CA LEU A 247 8.37 18.74 4.80
C LEU A 247 8.61 19.72 5.96
N TYR A 248 8.08 19.40 7.16
CA TYR A 248 8.34 20.23 8.34
C TYR A 248 9.82 20.13 8.72
N ARG A 249 10.51 21.27 8.85
CA ARG A 249 11.85 21.29 9.44
C ARG A 249 11.79 20.73 10.85
N ALA A 250 12.69 19.80 11.17
CA ALA A 250 12.75 19.15 12.48
C ALA A 250 12.82 20.16 13.65
N SER A 251 13.41 21.34 13.44
CA SER A 251 13.31 22.49 14.35
C SER A 251 12.34 23.56 13.82
N GLN A 252 11.34 23.90 14.63
CA GLN A 252 10.40 25.01 14.40
C GLN A 252 10.71 26.17 15.33
N CYS A 253 10.56 27.41 14.85
CA CYS A 253 10.73 28.62 15.65
C CYS A 253 9.62 29.65 15.36
N HIS A 254 8.99 30.15 16.42
CA HIS A 254 7.91 31.12 16.36
C HIS A 254 8.43 32.56 16.38
N GLY A 255 8.57 33.17 15.19
CA GLY A 255 9.24 34.47 15.01
C GLY A 255 8.77 35.60 15.94
N SER A 256 7.47 35.68 16.25
CA SER A 256 6.91 36.75 17.10
C SER A 256 6.98 36.49 18.62
N THR A 257 7.33 35.29 19.07
CA THR A 257 7.40 34.95 20.51
C THR A 257 8.77 34.43 20.94
N GLY A 258 9.71 34.25 20.01
CA GLY A 258 11.08 33.81 20.29
C GLY A 258 11.23 32.36 20.77
N HIS A 259 10.14 31.59 20.81
CA HIS A 259 10.15 30.19 21.22
C HIS A 259 10.53 29.28 20.05
N CYS A 260 11.26 28.19 20.31
CA CYS A 260 11.58 27.15 19.34
C CYS A 260 11.37 25.77 19.94
N TRP A 261 10.93 24.79 19.15
CA TRP A 261 10.72 23.40 19.57
C TRP A 261 11.13 22.44 18.43
N CYS A 262 11.20 21.14 18.71
CA CYS A 262 11.31 20.12 17.66
C CYS A 262 9.93 19.58 17.29
N VAL A 263 9.75 19.11 16.05
CA VAL A 263 8.49 18.52 15.57
C VAL A 263 8.68 17.12 14.96
N ASP A 264 7.59 16.38 14.84
CA ASP A 264 7.48 15.16 14.01
C ASP A 264 7.30 15.51 12.52
N SER A 265 7.25 14.48 11.66
CA SER A 265 7.01 14.61 10.21
C SER A 265 5.67 15.26 9.85
N ARG A 266 4.67 15.19 10.76
CA ARG A 266 3.33 15.78 10.59
C ARG A 266 3.26 17.23 11.08
N GLY A 267 4.30 17.72 11.78
CA GLY A 267 4.41 19.08 12.31
C GLY A 267 3.98 19.24 13.78
N GLN A 268 3.70 18.13 14.48
CA GLN A 268 3.33 18.12 15.89
C GLN A 268 4.55 18.32 16.79
N GLU A 269 4.39 19.03 17.90
CA GLU A 269 5.49 19.32 18.83
C GLU A 269 5.92 18.08 19.62
N ARG A 270 7.22 17.77 19.57
CA ARG A 270 7.83 16.78 20.46
C ARG A 270 7.88 17.33 21.88
N ALA A 271 7.16 16.68 22.79
CA ALA A 271 7.04 17.08 24.20
C ALA A 271 8.41 17.34 24.86
N GLY A 272 8.48 18.35 25.72
CA GLY A 272 9.71 18.75 26.42
C GLY A 272 10.78 19.47 25.57
N THR A 273 10.65 19.52 24.24
CA THR A 273 11.67 20.16 23.38
C THR A 273 11.57 21.70 23.28
N ARG A 274 10.54 22.30 23.90
CA ARG A 274 10.27 23.75 23.84
C ARG A 274 11.31 24.57 24.59
N LYS A 275 12.05 25.38 23.85
CA LYS A 275 12.98 26.40 24.33
C LYS A 275 12.37 27.80 24.26
N GLY A 276 12.56 28.58 25.32
CA GLY A 276 12.14 29.97 25.41
C GLY A 276 13.13 30.96 24.77
N PRO A 277 12.76 32.26 24.68
CA PRO A 277 13.58 33.29 24.06
C PRO A 277 14.99 33.37 24.66
N GLY A 278 15.99 33.47 23.80
CA GLY A 278 17.41 33.59 24.20
C GLY A 278 18.09 32.29 24.62
N THR A 279 17.38 31.17 24.82
CA THR A 279 17.98 29.87 25.25
C THR A 279 18.56 29.03 24.11
N GLY A 280 18.71 29.63 22.92
CA GLY A 280 19.17 28.99 21.69
C GLY A 280 18.11 28.11 21.03
N ARG A 281 18.42 27.57 19.85
CA ARG A 281 17.55 26.56 19.21
C ARG A 281 17.60 25.23 19.97
N PRO A 282 16.53 24.42 19.98
CA PRO A 282 16.64 23.02 20.35
C PRO A 282 17.52 22.31 19.32
N LYS A 283 18.26 21.29 19.74
CA LYS A 283 18.93 20.38 18.81
C LYS A 283 17.86 19.40 18.32
N CYS A 284 17.61 19.40 17.02
CA CYS A 284 16.69 18.44 16.40
C CYS A 284 17.39 17.54 15.37
N ASP A 285 18.68 17.81 15.10
CA ASP A 285 19.57 17.04 14.22
C ASP A 285 20.41 16.01 15.00
N GLU A 286 20.42 16.09 16.34
CA GLU A 286 20.76 14.97 17.20
C GLU A 286 19.49 14.11 17.37
N PRO A 287 19.58 12.76 17.29
CA PRO A 287 18.42 11.89 17.43
C PRO A 287 17.76 12.09 18.79
N ALA A 288 16.49 11.66 18.91
CA ALA A 288 15.87 11.51 20.22
C ALA A 288 16.76 10.59 21.07
N GLY A 289 17.22 11.06 22.23
CA GLY A 289 17.90 10.19 23.18
C GLY A 289 16.84 9.37 23.94
N PRO A 290 16.72 8.05 23.74
CA PRO A 290 17.43 7.18 22.79
C PRO A 290 16.48 6.35 21.87
N ASP A 291 15.70 7.00 20.98
CA ASP A 291 14.53 6.37 20.32
C ASP A 291 14.40 6.54 18.79
N HIS A 292 13.77 5.53 18.18
CA HIS A 292 13.08 5.48 16.87
C HIS A 292 13.85 5.48 15.52
N HIS A 293 15.19 5.51 15.46
CA HIS A 293 15.93 5.16 14.23
C HIS A 293 17.08 4.16 14.51
N GLY A 294 16.75 3.12 15.28
CA GLY A 294 17.74 2.14 15.79
C GLY A 294 17.31 1.48 17.10
N ALA A 295 16.29 2.02 17.77
CA ALA A 295 15.47 1.23 18.69
C ALA A 295 14.72 0.18 17.86
N GLN A 296 15.09 -1.09 18.03
CA GLN A 296 14.28 -2.22 17.57
C GLN A 296 12.93 -2.13 18.29
N LEU A 297 11.87 -1.71 17.60
CA LEU A 297 10.56 -1.55 18.20
C LEU A 297 10.15 -2.86 18.89
N ASP A 298 9.88 -2.80 20.19
CA ASP A 298 9.40 -3.96 20.93
C ASP A 298 7.90 -4.10 20.69
N ARG A 299 7.50 -5.20 20.04
CA ARG A 299 6.13 -5.65 19.76
C ARG A 299 5.24 -5.84 21.01
N CYS A 300 5.70 -5.39 22.17
CA CYS A 300 5.13 -5.58 23.49
C CYS A 300 4.92 -4.27 24.27
N GLU A 301 5.61 -3.19 23.88
CA GLU A 301 5.45 -1.84 24.45
C GLU A 301 4.25 -1.12 23.80
N GLU A 302 3.05 -1.58 24.15
CA GLU A 302 1.73 -0.98 23.80
C GLU A 302 1.52 -0.67 22.30
N ILE A 303 2.06 -1.51 21.42
CA ILE A 303 1.87 -1.38 19.97
C ILE A 303 0.46 -1.82 19.54
N GLU A 304 -0.24 -0.87 18.95
CA GLU A 304 -1.36 -1.03 18.03
C GLU A 304 -0.79 -1.25 16.62
N PHE A 305 -1.12 -2.33 15.93
CA PHE A 305 -0.62 -2.60 14.57
C PHE A 305 -1.48 -1.91 13.52
N ASP A 306 -0.85 -1.25 12.55
CA ASP A 306 -1.53 -0.50 11.47
C ASP A 306 -2.04 -1.47 10.38
N ALA A 307 -1.33 -2.57 10.15
CA ALA A 307 -1.76 -3.63 9.23
C ALA A 307 -1.20 -4.99 9.65
N ILE A 308 -1.86 -6.06 9.19
CA ILE A 308 -1.43 -7.45 9.37
C ILE A 308 -1.75 -8.22 8.08
N ALA A 309 -0.81 -9.00 7.54
CA ALA A 309 -1.04 -9.84 6.35
C ALA A 309 -0.10 -11.07 6.31
N PRO A 310 -0.55 -12.23 5.80
CA PRO A 310 0.30 -13.43 5.70
C PRO A 310 1.16 -13.47 4.42
N ASP A 311 2.37 -14.01 4.50
CA ASP A 311 3.26 -14.32 3.35
C ASP A 311 2.77 -15.55 2.54
N ALA A 312 3.47 -15.87 1.45
CA ALA A 312 3.23 -17.06 0.62
C ALA A 312 3.36 -18.42 1.33
N LYS A 313 3.97 -18.45 2.53
CA LYS A 313 4.12 -19.63 3.40
C LYS A 313 3.17 -19.57 4.61
N ARG A 314 2.21 -18.62 4.61
CA ARG A 314 1.27 -18.31 5.70
C ARG A 314 1.92 -17.81 7.00
N ILE A 315 3.13 -17.27 6.93
CA ILE A 315 3.78 -16.54 8.03
C ILE A 315 3.14 -15.14 8.13
N THR A 316 2.49 -14.84 9.25
CA THR A 316 1.84 -13.55 9.48
C THR A 316 2.86 -12.42 9.67
N TYR A 317 2.91 -11.45 8.76
CA TYR A 317 3.56 -10.16 8.99
C TYR A 317 2.64 -9.21 9.78
N PHE A 318 3.23 -8.52 10.75
CA PHE A 318 2.60 -7.41 11.48
C PHE A 318 3.35 -6.13 11.12
N PHE A 319 2.63 -5.01 10.92
CA PHE A 319 3.21 -3.74 10.46
C PHE A 319 2.96 -2.60 11.45
N LYS A 320 3.97 -1.75 11.68
CA LYS A 320 3.84 -0.49 12.42
C LYS A 320 4.81 0.57 11.87
N GLY A 321 4.26 1.63 11.27
CA GLY A 321 5.04 2.71 10.66
C GLY A 321 5.96 2.23 9.53
N ASP A 322 7.27 2.39 9.70
CA ASP A 322 8.34 1.94 8.80
C ASP A 322 8.84 0.51 9.10
N HIS A 323 8.35 -0.12 10.17
CA HIS A 323 8.77 -1.44 10.64
C HIS A 323 7.71 -2.54 10.41
N MET A 324 8.19 -3.77 10.24
CA MET A 324 7.39 -4.98 10.25
C MET A 324 8.02 -6.06 11.14
N TRP A 325 7.25 -7.09 11.45
CA TRP A 325 7.71 -8.28 12.17
C TRP A 325 7.30 -9.56 11.46
N SER A 326 8.27 -10.46 11.25
CA SER A 326 8.07 -11.78 10.66
C SER A 326 7.47 -12.76 11.69
N GLY A 327 6.19 -13.09 11.56
CA GLY A 327 5.46 -13.98 12.48
C GLY A 327 5.36 -13.46 13.91
N PHE A 328 4.97 -14.35 14.82
CA PHE A 328 4.80 -14.06 16.25
C PHE A 328 6.14 -13.86 17.00
N HIS A 329 7.28 -14.16 16.37
CA HIS A 329 8.58 -14.33 17.04
C HIS A 329 9.79 -13.69 16.33
N GLY A 330 9.66 -13.25 15.08
CA GLY A 330 10.75 -12.59 14.35
C GLY A 330 11.18 -11.25 14.97
N PRO A 331 12.37 -10.75 14.62
CA PRO A 331 12.82 -9.42 15.02
C PRO A 331 11.92 -8.34 14.39
N SER A 332 12.06 -7.10 14.87
CA SER A 332 11.59 -5.94 14.10
C SER A 332 12.56 -5.72 12.94
N GLU A 333 12.01 -5.60 11.74
CA GLU A 333 12.72 -5.43 10.46
C GLU A 333 12.13 -4.20 9.74
N LEU A 334 12.93 -3.47 8.96
CA LEU A 334 12.39 -2.36 8.16
C LEU A 334 11.62 -2.90 6.95
N ILE A 335 10.44 -2.34 6.67
CA ILE A 335 9.59 -2.72 5.53
C ILE A 335 10.37 -2.64 4.22
N ASN A 336 11.24 -1.62 4.09
CA ASN A 336 12.08 -1.38 2.91
C ASN A 336 13.09 -2.50 2.59
N GLY A 337 13.39 -3.40 3.54
CA GLY A 337 14.23 -4.57 3.30
C GLY A 337 13.58 -5.59 2.36
N SER A 338 12.25 -5.66 2.39
CA SER A 338 11.43 -6.55 1.57
C SER A 338 10.66 -5.79 0.49
N TYR A 339 9.89 -4.75 0.86
CA TYR A 339 8.99 -4.01 -0.02
C TYR A 339 9.54 -2.59 -0.22
N LYS A 340 10.50 -2.46 -1.14
CA LYS A 340 11.34 -1.24 -1.29
C LYS A 340 10.55 -0.01 -1.69
N GLU A 341 9.66 -0.14 -2.66
CA GLU A 341 8.91 0.98 -3.23
C GLU A 341 7.82 1.51 -2.28
N LEU A 342 7.56 0.85 -1.14
CA LEU A 342 6.76 1.40 -0.05
C LEU A 342 7.50 2.54 0.69
N ASP A 343 8.84 2.49 0.76
CA ASP A 343 9.71 3.51 1.37
C ASP A 343 9.71 4.81 0.54
N ASP A 344 9.80 4.68 -0.79
CA ASP A 344 9.68 5.81 -1.73
C ASP A 344 8.34 6.59 -1.56
N HIS A 345 7.35 6.00 -0.90
CA HIS A 345 6.06 6.59 -0.56
C HIS A 345 5.87 6.90 0.95
N HIS A 346 6.93 6.86 1.79
CA HIS A 346 6.91 7.11 3.25
C HIS A 346 6.31 8.46 3.70
N HIS A 347 5.96 9.36 2.79
CA HIS A 347 5.21 10.58 3.11
C HIS A 347 3.81 10.31 3.71
N LEU A 348 3.31 9.07 3.59
CA LEU A 348 2.01 8.60 4.07
C LEU A 348 2.06 8.00 5.50
N GLY A 349 3.25 7.79 6.07
CA GLY A 349 3.46 7.54 7.51
C GLY A 349 3.27 6.09 8.01
N HIS A 350 2.31 5.33 7.47
CA HIS A 350 2.08 3.92 7.78
C HIS A 350 1.36 3.18 6.64
N VAL A 351 1.12 1.87 6.82
CA VAL A 351 0.24 1.05 5.99
C VAL A 351 -1.11 0.93 6.71
N ASP A 352 -2.18 1.45 6.11
CA ASP A 352 -3.50 1.57 6.78
C ASP A 352 -4.30 0.26 6.72
N ALA A 353 -4.00 -0.60 5.74
CA ALA A 353 -4.53 -1.95 5.66
C ALA A 353 -3.64 -2.83 4.77
N ALA A 354 -3.68 -4.15 5.01
CA ALA A 354 -3.03 -5.13 4.15
C ALA A 354 -3.85 -6.44 4.09
N PHE A 355 -3.69 -7.21 3.02
CA PHE A 355 -4.11 -8.61 2.94
C PHE A 355 -3.35 -9.33 1.83
N CYS A 356 -3.39 -10.66 1.82
CA CYS A 356 -2.78 -11.49 0.78
C CYS A 356 -3.84 -12.31 0.03
N LEU A 357 -3.79 -12.36 -1.30
CA LEU A 357 -4.84 -12.96 -2.13
C LEU A 357 -4.27 -13.73 -3.34
N HIS A 358 -4.85 -14.90 -3.60
CA HIS A 358 -4.52 -15.74 -4.75
C HIS A 358 -4.97 -15.10 -6.07
N GLN A 359 -4.04 -14.95 -7.02
CA GLN A 359 -4.33 -14.51 -8.39
C GLN A 359 -4.21 -15.71 -9.34
N PRO A 360 -5.33 -16.28 -9.83
CA PRO A 360 -5.32 -17.51 -10.62
C PRO A 360 -4.85 -17.32 -12.08
N ASN A 361 -4.58 -16.08 -12.50
CA ASN A 361 -4.19 -15.71 -13.87
C ASN A 361 -2.78 -15.07 -13.95
N ASP A 362 -2.01 -15.09 -12.86
CA ASP A 362 -0.63 -14.58 -12.80
C ASP A 362 0.36 -15.75 -12.61
N GLU A 363 1.60 -15.58 -13.07
CA GLU A 363 2.70 -16.55 -12.89
C GLU A 363 3.13 -16.60 -11.41
N ASP A 364 3.10 -15.47 -10.70
CA ASP A 364 3.08 -15.49 -9.24
C ASP A 364 1.64 -15.60 -8.75
N HIS A 365 1.24 -16.82 -8.41
CA HIS A 365 -0.10 -17.12 -7.94
C HIS A 365 -0.53 -16.38 -6.66
N LEU A 366 0.32 -15.63 -5.96
CA LEU A 366 -0.06 -14.94 -4.74
C LEU A 366 0.42 -13.48 -4.70
N HIS A 367 -0.52 -12.58 -4.44
CA HIS A 367 -0.28 -11.14 -4.38
C HIS A 367 -0.63 -10.58 -3.01
N THR A 368 0.32 -9.86 -2.40
CA THR A 368 0.06 -9.04 -1.22
C THR A 368 -0.35 -7.64 -1.64
N TYR A 369 -1.38 -7.10 -1.00
CA TYR A 369 -1.92 -5.77 -1.24
C TYR A 369 -1.71 -4.89 -0.01
N PHE A 370 -1.17 -3.69 -0.21
CA PHE A 370 -0.97 -2.67 0.83
C PHE A 370 -1.75 -1.40 0.49
N PHE A 371 -2.42 -0.82 1.47
CA PHE A 371 -3.27 0.37 1.32
C PHE A 371 -2.67 1.53 2.11
N LEU A 372 -2.58 2.70 1.46
CA LEU A 372 -2.01 3.93 2.04
C LEU A 372 -2.81 5.14 1.50
N ASP A 373 -3.52 5.85 2.38
CA ASP A 373 -4.55 6.85 2.10
C ASP A 373 -5.55 6.38 1.02
N ASN A 374 -5.42 6.90 -0.21
CA ASN A 374 -6.27 6.58 -1.36
C ASN A 374 -5.61 5.63 -2.37
N LYS A 375 -4.41 5.13 -2.08
CA LYS A 375 -3.63 4.27 -2.96
C LYS A 375 -3.62 2.84 -2.48
N VAL A 376 -3.58 1.93 -3.45
CA VAL A 376 -3.26 0.52 -3.26
C VAL A 376 -2.01 0.16 -4.05
N PHE A 377 -1.13 -0.60 -3.42
CA PHE A 377 0.04 -1.26 -3.99
C PHE A 377 -0.25 -2.76 -4.12
N SER A 378 0.38 -3.43 -5.08
CA SER A 378 0.31 -4.89 -5.22
C SER A 378 1.70 -5.43 -5.46
N TYR A 379 2.07 -6.48 -4.73
CA TYR A 379 3.38 -7.12 -4.76
C TYR A 379 3.24 -8.60 -5.09
N HIS A 380 4.11 -9.09 -5.98
CA HIS A 380 4.30 -10.52 -6.23
C HIS A 380 5.04 -11.13 -5.02
N GLU A 381 4.41 -12.04 -4.28
CA GLU A 381 4.87 -12.44 -2.95
C GLU A 381 6.07 -13.42 -2.96
N HIS A 382 6.38 -14.07 -4.09
CA HIS A 382 7.60 -14.88 -4.23
C HIS A 382 8.85 -14.06 -4.56
N SER A 383 8.70 -12.88 -5.17
CA SER A 383 9.81 -12.00 -5.56
C SER A 383 9.91 -10.72 -4.73
N HIS A 384 8.88 -10.40 -3.93
CA HIS A 384 8.69 -9.13 -3.23
C HIS A 384 8.80 -7.90 -4.16
N SER A 385 8.46 -8.05 -5.46
CA SER A 385 8.53 -6.97 -6.45
C SER A 385 7.17 -6.35 -6.72
N LEU A 386 7.12 -5.02 -6.82
CA LEU A 386 5.92 -4.26 -7.16
C LEU A 386 5.39 -4.66 -8.56
N VAL A 387 4.09 -4.95 -8.65
CA VAL A 387 3.40 -5.34 -9.89
C VAL A 387 3.36 -4.15 -10.86
N GLU A 388 3.57 -4.39 -12.16
CA GLU A 388 3.64 -3.31 -13.15
C GLU A 388 2.37 -2.42 -13.17
N GLY A 389 2.59 -1.11 -13.11
CA GLY A 389 1.53 -0.10 -13.13
C GLY A 389 0.84 0.15 -11.79
N PHE A 390 1.32 -0.43 -10.68
CA PHE A 390 0.99 0.03 -9.33
C PHE A 390 1.97 1.12 -8.85
N PRO A 391 1.63 1.94 -7.84
CA PRO A 391 0.34 2.02 -7.14
C PRO A 391 -0.80 2.62 -7.97
N LYS A 392 -2.04 2.29 -7.60
CA LYS A 392 -3.29 2.77 -8.25
C LYS A 392 -4.24 3.35 -7.22
N ASP A 393 -5.24 4.13 -7.64
CA ASP A 393 -6.34 4.52 -6.74
C ASP A 393 -7.17 3.29 -6.33
N ILE A 394 -7.57 3.23 -5.07
CA ILE A 394 -8.32 2.08 -4.50
C ILE A 394 -9.55 1.75 -5.35
N SER A 395 -10.28 2.80 -5.77
CA SER A 395 -11.49 2.67 -6.61
C SER A 395 -11.28 2.05 -8.00
N GLU A 396 -10.05 2.02 -8.55
CA GLU A 396 -9.75 1.35 -9.82
C GLU A 396 -9.66 -0.17 -9.68
N VAL A 397 -9.14 -0.65 -8.55
CA VAL A 397 -8.85 -2.07 -8.29
C VAL A 397 -9.98 -2.74 -7.50
N PHE A 398 -10.57 -1.98 -6.58
CA PHE A 398 -11.65 -2.39 -5.66
C PHE A 398 -12.85 -1.43 -5.79
N PRO A 399 -13.55 -1.42 -6.94
CA PRO A 399 -14.63 -0.47 -7.20
C PRO A 399 -15.76 -0.57 -6.16
N GLY A 400 -16.05 0.54 -5.49
CA GLY A 400 -17.05 0.66 -4.43
C GLY A 400 -16.51 0.51 -3.00
N VAL A 401 -15.21 0.25 -2.83
CA VAL A 401 -14.51 0.33 -1.54
C VAL A 401 -14.05 1.78 -1.31
N PRO A 402 -14.16 2.35 -0.09
CA PRO A 402 -13.72 3.71 0.19
C PRO A 402 -12.19 3.84 0.35
N ASP A 403 -11.69 5.06 0.17
CA ASP A 403 -10.30 5.44 0.53
C ASP A 403 -10.14 5.59 2.05
N HIS A 404 -8.91 5.54 2.55
CA HIS A 404 -8.50 5.62 3.96
C HIS A 404 -9.21 4.55 4.81
N LEU A 405 -8.78 3.30 4.66
CA LEU A 405 -9.33 2.14 5.35
C LEU A 405 -8.67 1.98 6.73
N ASP A 406 -9.35 1.34 7.68
CA ASP A 406 -8.77 1.05 9.01
C ASP A 406 -8.29 -0.41 9.12
N ALA A 407 -8.81 -1.32 8.29
CA ALA A 407 -8.32 -2.70 8.17
C ALA A 407 -8.81 -3.39 6.88
N ALA A 408 -8.16 -4.50 6.52
CA ALA A 408 -8.62 -5.44 5.50
C ALA A 408 -8.24 -6.88 5.88
N VAL A 409 -8.95 -7.88 5.35
CA VAL A 409 -8.62 -9.32 5.50
C VAL A 409 -9.21 -10.14 4.35
N GLU A 410 -8.49 -11.18 3.89
CA GLU A 410 -9.03 -12.09 2.87
C GLU A 410 -10.03 -13.09 3.46
N CYS A 411 -11.09 -13.41 2.71
CA CYS A 411 -12.11 -14.39 3.12
C CYS A 411 -12.37 -15.39 1.97
N PRO A 412 -11.64 -16.52 1.92
CA PRO A 412 -11.79 -17.50 0.84
C PRO A 412 -13.15 -18.21 0.88
N LYS A 413 -13.52 -18.81 -0.25
CA LYS A 413 -14.72 -19.63 -0.37
C LYS A 413 -14.62 -20.89 0.50
N GLY A 414 -15.49 -20.96 1.50
CA GLY A 414 -15.46 -21.94 2.58
C GLY A 414 -15.95 -21.25 3.84
N ASP A 415 -15.16 -20.30 4.33
CA ASP A 415 -15.50 -19.39 5.41
C ASP A 415 -16.50 -18.32 4.93
N CYS A 416 -16.28 -17.78 3.72
CA CYS A 416 -17.23 -16.94 3.01
C CYS A 416 -17.98 -17.75 1.93
N LEU A 417 -19.17 -17.25 1.56
CA LEU A 417 -20.01 -17.82 0.49
C LEU A 417 -19.29 -17.88 -0.87
N ARG A 418 -18.30 -17.01 -1.07
CA ARG A 418 -17.44 -16.84 -2.26
C ARG A 418 -16.12 -16.20 -1.82
N ASP A 419 -15.10 -16.35 -2.65
CA ASP A 419 -13.80 -15.71 -2.48
C ASP A 419 -13.96 -14.19 -2.45
N SER A 420 -13.75 -13.62 -1.27
CA SER A 420 -14.06 -12.23 -0.93
C SER A 420 -12.90 -11.57 -0.20
N VAL A 421 -12.92 -10.24 -0.12
CA VAL A 421 -12.11 -9.45 0.82
C VAL A 421 -13.07 -8.67 1.71
N ILE A 422 -12.77 -8.57 3.01
CA ILE A 422 -13.52 -7.77 3.97
C ILE A 422 -12.69 -6.52 4.25
N PHE A 423 -13.26 -5.35 3.97
CA PHE A 423 -12.64 -4.05 4.26
C PHE A 423 -13.40 -3.34 5.39
N PHE A 424 -12.68 -2.64 6.26
CA PHE A 424 -13.24 -1.94 7.42
C PHE A 424 -12.96 -0.43 7.33
N LYS A 425 -13.95 0.37 7.73
CA LYS A 425 -13.81 1.82 7.95
C LYS A 425 -14.72 2.25 9.09
N GLY A 426 -14.17 2.43 10.29
CA GLY A 426 -14.94 2.53 11.54
C GLY A 426 -15.80 1.28 11.75
N HIS A 427 -17.11 1.49 11.93
CA HIS A 427 -18.09 0.40 12.00
C HIS A 427 -18.65 -0.02 10.62
N ASP A 428 -18.30 0.67 9.52
CA ASP A 428 -18.71 0.28 8.16
C ASP A 428 -17.80 -0.84 7.63
N VAL A 429 -18.42 -1.88 7.10
CA VAL A 429 -17.78 -3.13 6.65
C VAL A 429 -18.23 -3.48 5.24
N PHE A 430 -17.27 -3.62 4.34
CA PHE A 430 -17.48 -3.76 2.90
C PHE A 430 -16.98 -5.14 2.43
N HIS A 431 -17.91 -6.08 2.19
CA HIS A 431 -17.60 -7.37 1.56
C HIS A 431 -17.44 -7.20 0.06
N PHE A 432 -16.21 -7.30 -0.43
CA PHE A 432 -15.86 -7.24 -1.85
C PHE A 432 -15.77 -8.65 -2.45
N ASP A 433 -16.71 -9.01 -3.32
CA ASP A 433 -16.70 -10.27 -4.08
C ASP A 433 -15.61 -10.21 -5.16
N THR A 434 -14.55 -11.00 -5.01
CA THR A 434 -13.32 -10.85 -5.82
C THR A 434 -13.51 -11.18 -7.29
N HIS A 435 -14.51 -12.01 -7.63
CA HIS A 435 -14.81 -12.48 -8.97
C HIS A 435 -15.76 -11.53 -9.72
N THR A 436 -16.84 -11.10 -9.07
CA THR A 436 -17.85 -10.20 -9.67
C THR A 436 -17.53 -8.72 -9.49
N LYS A 437 -16.50 -8.38 -8.70
CA LYS A 437 -16.05 -7.01 -8.39
C LYS A 437 -17.17 -6.15 -7.79
N LYS A 438 -17.99 -6.74 -6.93
CA LYS A 438 -19.13 -6.09 -6.28
C LYS A 438 -18.91 -5.96 -4.78
N VAL A 439 -19.19 -4.78 -4.26
CA VAL A 439 -19.24 -4.51 -2.82
C VAL A 439 -20.66 -4.72 -2.28
N LYS A 440 -20.75 -5.36 -1.12
CA LYS A 440 -21.90 -5.31 -0.20
C LYS A 440 -21.43 -4.58 1.06
N ALA A 441 -21.91 -3.35 1.27
CA ALA A 441 -21.71 -2.63 2.52
C ALA A 441 -22.66 -3.15 3.62
N SER A 442 -22.21 -3.09 4.86
CA SER A 442 -22.97 -3.35 6.09
C SER A 442 -22.32 -2.61 7.26
N GLN A 443 -23.03 -2.46 8.38
CA GLN A 443 -22.54 -1.75 9.57
C GLN A 443 -22.54 -2.70 10.77
N TRP A 444 -21.43 -2.78 11.50
CA TRP A 444 -21.20 -3.72 12.60
C TRP A 444 -20.90 -3.00 13.92
N ASP A 445 -21.85 -2.22 14.44
CA ASP A 445 -21.71 -1.41 15.68
C ASP A 445 -21.38 -2.21 16.96
N HIS A 446 -21.43 -3.54 16.89
CA HIS A 446 -21.11 -4.47 17.98
C HIS A 446 -19.67 -4.98 17.94
N LEU A 447 -18.93 -4.71 16.86
CA LEU A 447 -17.50 -4.98 16.73
C LEU A 447 -16.73 -3.67 16.99
N PRO A 448 -15.59 -3.70 17.69
CA PRO A 448 -14.70 -2.54 17.78
C PRO A 448 -14.27 -2.04 16.39
N ASN A 449 -13.89 -0.77 16.28
CA ASN A 449 -13.19 -0.29 15.09
C ASN A 449 -11.87 -1.06 14.98
N CYS A 450 -11.72 -1.87 13.92
CA CYS A 450 -10.51 -2.65 13.71
C CYS A 450 -9.41 -1.74 13.14
N THR A 451 -8.27 -1.63 13.81
CA THR A 451 -7.06 -0.94 13.30
C THR A 451 -6.14 -1.88 12.52
N SER A 452 -6.45 -3.18 12.55
CA SER A 452 -5.96 -4.18 11.61
C SER A 452 -6.82 -5.45 11.74
N ALA A 453 -6.75 -6.35 10.76
CA ALA A 453 -7.50 -7.60 10.78
C ALA A 453 -6.63 -8.77 10.30
N LEU A 454 -6.94 -9.98 10.77
CA LEU A 454 -6.16 -11.18 10.50
C LEU A 454 -7.07 -12.40 10.32
N ARG A 455 -6.82 -13.18 9.26
CA ARG A 455 -7.29 -14.56 9.12
C ARG A 455 -6.16 -15.50 9.55
N TRP A 456 -6.36 -16.28 10.61
CA TRP A 456 -5.38 -17.26 11.09
C TRP A 456 -6.08 -18.51 11.63
N LEU A 457 -5.62 -19.69 11.21
CA LEU A 457 -6.27 -20.99 11.47
C LEU A 457 -7.79 -20.97 11.26
N ASP A 458 -8.20 -20.44 10.10
CA ASP A 458 -9.60 -20.32 9.66
C ASP A 458 -10.53 -19.53 10.62
N HIS A 459 -9.92 -18.76 11.53
CA HIS A 459 -10.57 -17.78 12.40
C HIS A 459 -10.22 -16.34 12.00
N TYR A 460 -11.13 -15.42 12.30
CA TYR A 460 -11.03 -14.01 11.93
C TYR A 460 -10.92 -13.15 13.18
N TYR A 461 -9.92 -12.28 13.19
CA TYR A 461 -9.56 -11.45 14.34
C TYR A 461 -9.53 -9.98 13.95
N CYS A 462 -10.27 -9.16 14.68
CA CYS A 462 -10.26 -7.70 14.62
C CYS A 462 -9.32 -7.21 15.72
N PHE A 463 -8.23 -6.54 15.36
CA PHE A 463 -7.30 -5.91 16.30
C PHE A 463 -7.72 -4.46 16.53
N HIS A 464 -7.62 -4.00 17.78
CA HIS A 464 -7.97 -2.64 18.20
C HIS A 464 -7.05 -2.27 19.37
N GLY A 465 -6.18 -1.27 19.20
CA GLY A 465 -5.09 -1.03 20.14
C GLY A 465 -4.19 -2.26 20.31
N HIS A 466 -3.79 -2.52 21.56
CA HIS A 466 -3.07 -3.72 21.97
C HIS A 466 -3.99 -4.96 22.15
N GLN A 467 -5.25 -4.90 21.73
CA GLN A 467 -6.25 -5.95 21.97
C GLN A 467 -6.80 -6.54 20.66
N PHE A 468 -7.46 -7.69 20.77
CA PHE A 468 -8.15 -8.31 19.65
C PHE A 468 -9.47 -8.98 20.04
N THR A 469 -10.31 -9.22 19.03
CA THR A 469 -11.65 -9.80 19.13
C THR A 469 -11.87 -10.81 18.01
N ARG A 470 -12.21 -12.08 18.32
CA ARG A 470 -12.58 -13.11 17.30
C ARG A 470 -14.01 -12.83 16.82
N PHE A 471 -14.21 -12.74 15.51
CA PHE A 471 -15.52 -12.48 14.89
C PHE A 471 -15.85 -13.49 13.79
N HIS A 472 -17.13 -13.61 13.43
CA HIS A 472 -17.57 -14.44 12.30
C HIS A 472 -17.61 -13.62 11.00
N PRO A 473 -16.95 -14.05 9.90
CA PRO A 473 -16.61 -13.19 8.76
C PRO A 473 -17.81 -12.65 7.95
N TRP A 474 -19.00 -13.25 8.06
CA TRP A 474 -20.19 -12.81 7.35
C TRP A 474 -21.13 -11.91 8.19
N SER A 475 -21.01 -11.93 9.52
CA SER A 475 -22.00 -11.34 10.45
C SER A 475 -21.42 -10.44 11.54
N GLY A 476 -20.10 -10.39 11.72
CA GLY A 476 -19.44 -9.63 12.80
C GLY A 476 -19.56 -10.27 14.18
N THR A 477 -20.46 -11.23 14.35
CA THR A 477 -20.81 -11.85 15.64
C THR A 477 -19.60 -12.46 16.34
N VAL A 478 -19.35 -11.99 17.56
CA VAL A 478 -18.24 -12.39 18.44
C VAL A 478 -18.62 -13.62 19.26
N THR A 479 -17.75 -14.62 19.33
CA THR A 479 -17.99 -15.86 20.09
C THR A 479 -16.85 -16.16 21.08
N GLY A 480 -17.22 -16.26 22.37
CA GLY A 480 -16.27 -16.45 23.48
C GLY A 480 -16.00 -15.16 24.27
N LYS A 481 -15.09 -15.24 25.25
CA LYS A 481 -14.68 -14.10 26.08
C LYS A 481 -13.69 -13.20 25.32
N TYR A 482 -14.12 -11.98 24.99
CA TYR A 482 -13.35 -10.95 24.29
C TYR A 482 -13.68 -9.56 24.86
N PRO A 483 -12.80 -8.55 24.70
CA PRO A 483 -11.49 -8.61 24.03
C PRO A 483 -10.43 -9.40 24.81
N LYS A 484 -9.31 -9.71 24.14
CA LYS A 484 -8.10 -10.34 24.71
C LYS A 484 -6.87 -9.49 24.36
N ASP A 485 -5.82 -9.52 25.18
CA ASP A 485 -4.57 -8.80 24.88
C ASP A 485 -3.79 -9.52 23.76
N ALA A 486 -3.37 -8.77 22.73
CA ALA A 486 -2.64 -9.33 21.59
C ALA A 486 -1.26 -9.87 21.97
N ARG A 487 -0.66 -9.38 23.06
CA ARG A 487 0.69 -9.77 23.51
C ARG A 487 0.72 -11.19 24.07
N ASP A 488 -0.34 -11.60 24.75
CA ASP A 488 -0.47 -12.96 25.30
C ASP A 488 -0.60 -14.01 24.19
N PHE A 489 -1.29 -13.68 23.09
CA PHE A 489 -1.68 -14.65 22.04
C PHE A 489 -0.83 -14.58 20.75
N PHE A 490 -0.37 -13.41 20.32
CA PHE A 490 0.32 -13.24 19.03
C PHE A 490 1.78 -12.74 19.13
N MET A 491 2.31 -12.47 20.33
CA MET A 491 3.67 -11.92 20.51
C MET A 491 4.52 -12.78 21.47
N LYS A 492 5.81 -12.47 21.58
CA LYS A 492 6.74 -13.02 22.59
C LYS A 492 7.48 -11.87 23.27
N CYS A 493 7.12 -11.60 24.53
CA CYS A 493 7.48 -10.36 25.24
C CYS A 493 8.48 -10.59 26.38
N PRO A 494 9.36 -9.62 26.73
CA PRO A 494 10.49 -9.86 27.65
C PRO A 494 10.15 -10.41 29.05
N ASN A 495 8.96 -10.13 29.59
CA ASN A 495 8.46 -10.71 30.83
C ASN A 495 8.24 -12.24 30.75
N PHE A 496 8.24 -12.80 29.53
CA PHE A 496 8.28 -14.22 29.20
C PHE A 496 9.58 -14.50 28.44
N SER A 497 10.61 -14.94 29.18
CA SER A 497 12.02 -14.79 28.79
C SER A 497 12.42 -15.39 27.42
N ARG A 498 13.47 -14.80 26.84
CA ARG A 498 14.06 -15.11 25.50
C ARG A 498 14.50 -16.57 25.26
N LEU A 499 14.38 -17.46 26.24
CA LEU A 499 14.70 -18.89 26.15
C LEU A 499 13.45 -19.81 26.11
N SER A 500 12.24 -19.28 26.28
CA SER A 500 11.06 -20.12 26.51
C SER A 500 10.74 -21.02 25.32
N ASP A 501 10.58 -22.31 25.60
CA ASP A 501 9.89 -23.27 24.74
C ASP A 501 8.44 -22.77 24.49
N HIS A 502 7.81 -23.14 23.37
CA HIS A 502 6.36 -22.97 23.19
C HIS A 502 5.60 -23.67 24.31
N THR A 503 6.13 -24.81 24.75
CA THR A 503 5.69 -25.53 25.94
C THR A 503 5.70 -24.65 27.19
N GLU A 504 6.73 -23.82 27.44
CA GLU A 504 6.74 -22.93 28.61
C GLU A 504 5.65 -21.87 28.55
N ARG A 505 5.34 -21.36 27.37
CA ARG A 505 4.23 -20.43 27.17
C ARG A 505 2.90 -21.08 27.56
N GLU A 506 2.61 -22.25 27.00
CA GLU A 506 1.36 -22.96 27.27
C GLU A 506 1.28 -23.49 28.70
N ARG A 507 2.40 -23.87 29.33
CA ARG A 507 2.50 -24.26 30.75
C ARG A 507 2.24 -23.09 31.71
N CYS A 508 2.91 -21.97 31.48
CA CYS A 508 3.09 -20.91 32.46
C CYS A 508 2.22 -19.67 32.25
N SER A 509 1.36 -19.65 31.24
CA SER A 509 0.35 -18.61 31.06
C SER A 509 -0.70 -18.63 32.19
N HIS A 510 -1.36 -17.48 32.41
CA HIS A 510 -2.50 -17.37 33.32
C HIS A 510 -3.84 -17.78 32.64
N VAL A 511 -3.78 -18.39 31.46
CA VAL A 511 -4.96 -18.93 30.77
C VAL A 511 -5.49 -20.13 31.58
N PRO A 512 -6.81 -20.31 31.74
CA PRO A 512 -7.36 -21.53 32.33
C PRO A 512 -6.98 -22.80 31.57
N LEU A 513 -7.38 -23.97 32.07
CA LEU A 513 -7.52 -25.16 31.24
C LEU A 513 -8.94 -25.17 30.66
N ASP A 514 -9.10 -25.57 29.41
CA ASP A 514 -10.42 -25.72 28.76
C ASP A 514 -10.96 -27.16 28.91
N ALA A 515 -10.06 -28.14 29.08
CA ALA A 515 -10.37 -29.51 29.48
C ALA A 515 -9.12 -30.20 30.06
N MET A 516 -9.29 -31.30 30.79
CA MET A 516 -8.18 -32.18 31.17
C MET A 516 -8.64 -33.64 31.33
N THR A 517 -7.80 -34.59 30.93
CA THR A 517 -7.95 -36.01 31.24
C THR A 517 -6.58 -36.67 31.40
N SER A 518 -6.51 -37.86 31.99
CA SER A 518 -5.39 -38.79 31.79
C SER A 518 -5.88 -39.97 30.97
N ASP A 519 -5.02 -40.58 30.15
CA ASP A 519 -5.31 -41.87 29.51
C ASP A 519 -4.84 -43.06 30.36
N ASP A 520 -5.31 -44.25 30.00
CA ASP A 520 -5.10 -45.51 30.73
C ASP A 520 -3.62 -45.97 30.83
N LEU A 521 -2.66 -45.23 30.26
CA LEU A 521 -1.21 -45.39 30.44
C LEU A 521 -0.60 -44.30 31.35
N GLU A 522 -1.41 -43.67 32.20
CA GLU A 522 -1.02 -42.55 33.08
C GLU A 522 -0.43 -41.36 32.31
N LYS A 523 -0.91 -41.14 31.09
CA LYS A 523 -0.50 -40.01 30.25
C LYS A 523 -1.50 -38.86 30.39
N ALA A 524 -1.09 -37.82 31.11
CA ALA A 524 -1.92 -36.65 31.38
C ALA A 524 -1.98 -35.72 30.15
N LEU A 525 -3.19 -35.27 29.81
CA LEU A 525 -3.53 -34.44 28.66
C LEU A 525 -4.37 -33.24 29.14
N ALA A 526 -3.82 -32.03 29.07
CA ALA A 526 -4.47 -30.79 29.53
C ALA A 526 -4.60 -29.80 28.38
N PHE A 527 -5.82 -29.40 28.03
CA PHE A 527 -6.16 -28.68 26.80
C PHE A 527 -6.25 -27.16 27.04
N ARG A 528 -5.70 -26.38 26.09
CA ARG A 528 -5.70 -24.91 26.06
C ARG A 528 -5.82 -24.42 24.62
N GLY A 529 -7.00 -23.91 24.23
CA GLY A 529 -7.27 -23.37 22.89
C GLY A 529 -6.99 -24.39 21.77
N ASP A 530 -5.96 -24.12 20.96
CA ASP A 530 -5.52 -24.96 19.83
C ASP A 530 -4.49 -26.05 20.20
N TYR A 531 -4.05 -26.06 21.46
CA TYR A 531 -2.97 -26.92 21.96
C TYR A 531 -3.44 -27.86 23.09
N TYR A 532 -2.71 -28.95 23.26
CA TYR A 532 -2.74 -29.73 24.50
C TYR A 532 -1.32 -29.88 25.06
N LEU A 533 -1.24 -29.78 26.38
CA LEU A 533 -0.07 -30.15 27.18
C LEU A 533 -0.14 -31.63 27.50
N GLN A 534 0.96 -32.33 27.29
CA GLN A 534 1.11 -33.75 27.51
C GLN A 534 2.23 -34.02 28.52
N LYS A 535 1.99 -34.86 29.53
CA LYS A 535 3.04 -35.42 30.39
C LYS A 535 2.78 -36.91 30.59
N THR A 536 3.83 -37.73 30.48
CA THR A 536 3.78 -39.13 30.91
C THR A 536 4.15 -39.20 32.39
N GLU A 537 3.28 -39.79 33.23
CA GLU A 537 3.59 -40.04 34.65
C GLU A 537 4.86 -40.91 34.75
N GLY A 538 5.66 -40.70 35.80
CA GLY A 538 6.94 -41.42 35.98
C GLY A 538 8.10 -41.04 35.06
N SER A 539 7.92 -40.22 34.00
CA SER A 539 9.06 -39.67 33.25
C SER A 539 9.75 -38.51 33.99
N ASN A 540 11.05 -38.37 33.76
CA ASN A 540 11.81 -37.16 34.09
C ASN A 540 11.58 -36.02 33.06
N ASP A 541 11.03 -36.35 31.89
CA ASP A 541 10.63 -35.37 30.90
C ASP A 541 9.45 -34.54 31.43
N GLY A 542 9.43 -33.25 31.09
CA GLY A 542 8.39 -32.34 31.54
C GLY A 542 7.06 -32.56 30.83
N TRP A 543 6.10 -31.68 31.16
CA TRP A 543 5.00 -31.40 30.24
C TRP A 543 5.55 -30.86 28.91
N HIS A 544 4.97 -31.28 27.79
CA HIS A 544 5.28 -30.86 26.40
C HIS A 544 4.01 -30.37 25.68
N ALA A 545 4.10 -29.30 24.86
CA ALA A 545 2.95 -28.79 24.10
C ALA A 545 2.87 -29.34 22.68
N PHE A 546 1.67 -29.71 22.23
CA PHE A 546 1.38 -30.21 20.89
C PHE A 546 0.08 -29.59 20.33
N PRO A 547 -0.04 -29.28 19.02
CA PRO A 547 -1.30 -28.83 18.43
C PRO A 547 -2.34 -29.97 18.43
N ILE A 548 -3.58 -29.69 18.83
CA ILE A 548 -4.67 -30.70 18.91
C ILE A 548 -4.87 -31.38 17.56
N ALA A 549 -5.07 -30.58 16.51
CA ALA A 549 -5.39 -31.08 15.16
C ALA A 549 -4.24 -31.85 14.47
N HIS A 550 -3.01 -31.82 15.01
CA HIS A 550 -1.90 -32.63 14.51
C HIS A 550 -1.90 -34.06 15.10
N THR A 551 -2.45 -34.24 16.30
CA THR A 551 -2.48 -35.54 16.99
C THR A 551 -3.87 -36.19 16.91
N PHE A 552 -4.94 -35.43 17.10
CA PHE A 552 -6.32 -35.90 17.13
C PHE A 552 -7.00 -35.59 15.80
N LYS A 553 -6.89 -36.51 14.84
CA LYS A 553 -7.49 -36.36 13.50
C LYS A 553 -8.99 -36.05 13.61
N ASP A 554 -9.45 -35.07 12.84
CA ASP A 554 -10.82 -34.55 12.77
C ASP A 554 -11.33 -33.81 14.03
N LEU A 555 -10.54 -33.75 15.12
CA LEU A 555 -10.78 -32.87 16.25
C LEU A 555 -9.94 -31.59 16.11
N GLN A 556 -10.61 -30.44 16.18
CA GLN A 556 -9.99 -29.13 16.21
C GLN A 556 -10.03 -28.55 17.64
N SER A 557 -9.63 -27.29 17.79
CA SER A 557 -9.64 -26.51 19.04
C SER A 557 -11.03 -26.32 19.65
N ASP A 558 -11.12 -25.61 20.78
CA ASP A 558 -12.36 -25.41 21.56
C ASP A 558 -12.92 -26.74 22.15
N VAL A 559 -12.04 -27.59 22.72
CA VAL A 559 -12.42 -28.78 23.53
C VAL A 559 -12.84 -28.32 24.93
N THR A 560 -14.08 -28.61 25.34
CA THR A 560 -14.68 -28.06 26.58
C THR A 560 -14.83 -29.06 27.72
N ALA A 561 -14.68 -30.35 27.44
CA ALA A 561 -14.56 -31.41 28.45
C ALA A 561 -13.86 -32.64 27.86
N ALA A 562 -13.17 -33.40 28.71
CA ALA A 562 -12.40 -34.58 28.31
C ALA A 562 -12.45 -35.64 29.43
N PHE A 563 -12.52 -36.93 29.09
CA PHE A 563 -12.38 -38.02 30.06
C PHE A 563 -11.88 -39.31 29.40
N SER A 564 -11.16 -40.17 30.13
CA SER A 564 -10.91 -41.55 29.69
C SER A 564 -11.91 -42.51 30.29
N TYR A 565 -12.28 -43.55 29.54
CA TYR A 565 -13.04 -44.68 30.03
C TYR A 565 -12.78 -45.91 29.15
N ALA A 566 -12.49 -47.06 29.77
CA ALA A 566 -12.37 -48.37 29.12
C ALA A 566 -11.48 -48.36 27.85
N GLY A 567 -10.24 -47.87 27.96
CA GLY A 567 -9.28 -47.81 26.86
C GLY A 567 -9.53 -46.71 25.82
N HIS A 568 -10.45 -45.77 26.08
CA HIS A 568 -10.85 -44.74 25.11
C HIS A 568 -10.85 -43.33 25.72
N LEU A 569 -10.22 -42.40 25.01
CA LEU A 569 -10.27 -40.96 25.29
C LEU A 569 -11.52 -40.35 24.64
N HIS A 570 -12.36 -39.74 25.45
CA HIS A 570 -13.59 -39.08 25.03
C HIS A 570 -13.40 -37.56 25.15
N PHE A 571 -13.65 -36.83 24.06
CA PHE A 571 -13.56 -35.37 24.02
C PHE A 571 -14.90 -34.76 23.62
N ILE A 572 -15.25 -33.65 24.25
CA ILE A 572 -16.52 -32.95 24.03
C ILE A 572 -16.20 -31.57 23.47
N LYS A 573 -16.75 -31.29 22.29
CA LYS A 573 -16.68 -29.99 21.61
C LYS A 573 -18.09 -29.61 21.17
N ASP A 574 -18.52 -28.39 21.50
CA ASP A 574 -19.88 -27.91 21.23
C ASP A 574 -20.95 -28.89 21.78
N GLU A 575 -21.74 -29.51 20.89
CA GLU A 575 -22.72 -30.57 21.19
C GLU A 575 -22.27 -31.95 20.67
N GLN A 576 -20.99 -32.13 20.35
CA GLN A 576 -20.42 -33.34 19.76
C GLN A 576 -19.44 -34.05 20.69
N MET A 577 -19.62 -35.36 20.80
CA MET A 577 -18.70 -36.29 21.43
C MET A 577 -17.78 -36.91 20.35
N PHE A 578 -16.47 -36.84 20.57
CA PHE A 578 -15.43 -37.53 19.81
C PHE A 578 -14.82 -38.62 20.70
N VAL A 579 -14.44 -39.76 20.12
CA VAL A 579 -13.87 -40.89 20.89
C VAL A 579 -12.66 -41.46 20.16
N TYR A 580 -11.52 -41.54 20.85
CA TYR A 580 -10.25 -42.03 20.33
C TYR A 580 -9.78 -43.26 21.10
N GLN A 581 -9.19 -44.23 20.42
CA GLN A 581 -8.55 -45.38 21.05
C GLN A 581 -7.25 -44.96 21.75
N SER A 582 -7.09 -45.35 23.01
CA SER A 582 -5.85 -45.21 23.78
C SER A 582 -4.91 -46.41 23.54
N GLY A 583 -3.65 -46.29 24.01
CA GLY A 583 -2.69 -47.40 24.04
C GLY A 583 -1.93 -47.71 22.75
N GLY A 584 -2.16 -46.95 21.66
CA GLY A 584 -1.39 -47.04 20.42
C GLY A 584 -0.27 -45.98 20.31
N GLU A 585 0.61 -46.12 19.32
CA GLU A 585 1.61 -45.07 18.97
C GLU A 585 0.96 -43.77 18.49
N GLN A 586 -0.30 -43.83 18.02
CA GLN A 586 -1.12 -42.70 17.59
C GLN A 586 -2.57 -42.91 18.04
N TYR A 587 -3.26 -41.83 18.41
CA TYR A 587 -4.68 -41.87 18.77
C TYR A 587 -5.55 -41.98 17.52
N GLN A 588 -6.36 -43.04 17.42
CA GLN A 588 -7.24 -43.29 16.27
C GLN A 588 -8.69 -43.00 16.63
N LEU A 589 -9.38 -42.18 15.81
CA LEU A 589 -10.80 -41.88 15.95
C LEU A 589 -11.62 -43.16 15.74
N VAL A 590 -12.52 -43.47 16.67
CA VAL A 590 -13.39 -44.64 16.61
C VAL A 590 -14.42 -44.47 15.49
N GLU A 591 -14.63 -45.53 14.70
CA GLU A 591 -15.58 -45.52 13.59
C GLU A 591 -17.00 -45.14 14.04
N GLY A 592 -17.62 -44.21 13.32
CA GLY A 592 -18.96 -43.70 13.62
C GLY A 592 -19.01 -42.54 14.64
N PHE A 593 -17.86 -42.00 15.06
CA PHE A 593 -17.75 -40.71 15.76
C PHE A 593 -17.19 -39.61 14.83
N PRO A 594 -17.43 -38.31 15.10
CA PRO A 594 -18.20 -37.74 16.22
C PRO A 594 -19.71 -38.00 16.16
N LYS A 595 -20.37 -37.91 17.32
CA LYS A 595 -21.83 -38.08 17.48
C LYS A 595 -22.43 -36.99 18.38
N PRO A 596 -23.76 -36.75 18.33
CA PRO A 596 -24.42 -35.85 19.27
C PRO A 596 -24.25 -36.32 20.72
N LEU A 597 -23.82 -35.40 21.59
CA LEU A 597 -23.61 -35.62 23.03
C LEU A 597 -24.85 -36.22 23.71
N LYS A 598 -26.03 -35.72 23.33
CA LYS A 598 -27.33 -36.16 23.82
C LYS A 598 -27.64 -37.63 23.52
N ASP A 599 -27.22 -38.13 22.35
CA ASP A 599 -27.53 -39.50 21.92
C ASP A 599 -26.63 -40.52 22.63
N GLU A 600 -25.39 -40.13 22.96
CA GLU A 600 -24.40 -41.01 23.60
C GLU A 600 -24.38 -40.94 25.13
N LEU A 601 -24.72 -39.79 25.76
CA LEU A 601 -24.71 -39.61 27.22
C LEU A 601 -26.08 -39.27 27.83
N GLY A 602 -27.10 -38.90 27.03
CA GLY A 602 -28.41 -38.49 27.54
C GLY A 602 -28.46 -37.07 28.12
N ILE A 603 -27.45 -36.24 27.85
CA ILE A 603 -27.33 -34.85 28.35
C ILE A 603 -27.04 -33.87 27.21
N GLU A 604 -27.57 -32.64 27.30
CA GLU A 604 -27.32 -31.54 26.35
C GLU A 604 -26.23 -30.60 26.88
N GLY A 605 -25.41 -30.06 25.97
CA GLY A 605 -24.29 -29.17 26.27
C GLY A 605 -24.67 -27.68 26.38
N PRO A 606 -23.68 -26.77 26.32
CA PRO A 606 -22.25 -27.08 26.44
C PRO A 606 -21.93 -27.65 27.83
N LEU A 607 -20.81 -28.34 27.95
CA LEU A 607 -20.29 -28.87 29.22
C LEU A 607 -19.00 -28.14 29.61
N ASP A 608 -18.78 -27.96 30.91
CA ASP A 608 -17.66 -27.20 31.50
C ASP A 608 -16.52 -28.10 32.03
N ALA A 609 -16.81 -29.36 32.33
CA ALA A 609 -15.82 -30.41 32.59
C ALA A 609 -16.48 -31.80 32.57
N ALA A 610 -15.68 -32.86 32.50
CA ALA A 610 -16.10 -34.23 32.72
C ALA A 610 -14.94 -35.04 33.34
N PHE A 611 -15.23 -36.07 34.14
CA PHE A 611 -14.21 -37.01 34.64
C PHE A 611 -14.82 -38.35 35.10
N VAL A 612 -14.00 -39.40 35.10
CA VAL A 612 -14.28 -40.73 35.67
C VAL A 612 -13.20 -41.03 36.71
N CYS A 613 -13.53 -41.77 37.78
CA CYS A 613 -12.59 -42.10 38.86
C CYS A 613 -12.42 -43.62 39.05
N GLY A 614 -11.19 -44.13 38.89
CA GLY A 614 -10.88 -45.56 39.09
C GLY A 614 -11.64 -46.48 38.12
N GLU A 615 -11.89 -47.73 38.53
CA GLU A 615 -12.70 -48.68 37.75
C GLU A 615 -14.23 -48.39 37.80
N HIS A 616 -14.65 -47.21 38.28
CA HIS A 616 -16.07 -46.89 38.42
C HIS A 616 -16.66 -46.53 37.06
N SER A 617 -17.85 -47.06 36.77
CA SER A 617 -18.60 -46.77 35.55
C SER A 617 -19.41 -45.46 35.61
N ILE A 618 -19.18 -44.61 36.61
CA ILE A 618 -19.86 -43.33 36.76
C ILE A 618 -19.01 -42.22 36.13
N LEU A 619 -19.58 -41.56 35.12
CA LEU A 619 -19.08 -40.30 34.57
C LEU A 619 -19.67 -39.14 35.36
N HIS A 620 -18.81 -38.30 35.92
CA HIS A 620 -19.20 -37.02 36.51
C HIS A 620 -19.06 -35.92 35.46
N VAL A 621 -20.14 -35.21 35.17
CA VAL A 621 -20.20 -34.11 34.19
C VAL A 621 -20.53 -32.80 34.90
N ILE A 622 -19.84 -31.71 34.58
CA ILE A 622 -20.07 -30.39 35.19
C ILE A 622 -20.62 -29.41 34.16
N LYS A 623 -21.61 -28.61 34.58
CA LYS A 623 -22.21 -27.52 33.81
C LYS A 623 -22.56 -26.36 34.74
N GLY A 624 -21.89 -25.23 34.59
CA GLY A 624 -21.97 -24.08 35.50
C GLY A 624 -21.58 -24.46 36.93
N ASN A 625 -22.58 -24.54 37.82
CA ASN A 625 -22.43 -24.93 39.22
C ASN A 625 -23.14 -26.26 39.58
N GLN A 626 -23.58 -27.02 38.58
CA GLN A 626 -24.19 -28.34 38.75
C GLN A 626 -23.22 -29.44 38.28
N MET A 627 -23.19 -30.54 39.02
CA MET A 627 -22.53 -31.79 38.67
C MET A 627 -23.59 -32.88 38.47
N PHE A 628 -23.46 -33.66 37.41
CA PHE A 628 -24.38 -34.69 36.99
C PHE A 628 -23.64 -36.02 36.87
N ASP A 629 -24.18 -37.07 37.51
CA ASP A 629 -23.59 -38.40 37.48
C ASP A 629 -24.33 -39.26 36.43
N ILE A 630 -23.58 -39.87 35.51
CA ILE A 630 -24.09 -40.66 34.38
C ILE A 630 -23.48 -42.06 34.42
N GLU A 631 -24.32 -43.09 34.52
CA GLU A 631 -23.89 -44.49 34.60
C GLU A 631 -23.56 -45.05 33.20
N LEU A 632 -22.28 -45.11 32.86
CA LEU A 632 -21.77 -45.43 31.52
C LEU A 632 -22.10 -46.87 31.06
N THR A 633 -22.42 -47.78 31.99
CA THR A 633 -22.86 -49.15 31.68
C THR A 633 -24.34 -49.28 31.31
N THR A 634 -25.15 -48.24 31.55
CA THR A 634 -26.58 -48.26 31.21
C THR A 634 -26.82 -47.89 29.75
N THR A 635 -27.83 -48.52 29.14
CA THR A 635 -28.30 -48.18 27.78
C THR A 635 -29.83 -48.10 27.78
N PRO A 636 -30.44 -46.93 27.47
CA PRO A 636 -29.79 -45.64 27.22
C PRO A 636 -29.10 -45.09 28.48
N ARG A 637 -28.04 -44.30 28.28
CA ARG A 637 -27.41 -43.51 29.36
C ARG A 637 -28.27 -42.30 29.72
N GLY A 638 -28.09 -41.79 30.93
CA GLY A 638 -28.71 -40.56 31.39
C GLY A 638 -28.29 -40.19 32.80
N VAL A 639 -28.72 -39.00 33.25
CA VAL A 639 -28.44 -38.48 34.59
C VAL A 639 -29.11 -39.33 35.67
N VAL A 640 -28.30 -39.83 36.61
CA VAL A 640 -28.72 -40.67 37.74
C VAL A 640 -28.75 -39.88 39.05
N MET A 641 -27.85 -38.89 39.21
CA MET A 641 -27.83 -37.95 40.32
C MET A 641 -27.43 -36.55 39.85
N GLU A 642 -27.96 -35.53 40.51
CA GLU A 642 -27.54 -34.13 40.37
C GLU A 642 -27.03 -33.63 41.73
N SER A 643 -25.93 -32.88 41.73
CA SER A 643 -25.34 -32.22 42.90
C SER A 643 -24.94 -30.80 42.58
N ARG A 644 -24.91 -29.91 43.59
CA ARG A 644 -24.58 -28.50 43.40
C ARG A 644 -23.21 -28.17 44.00
N LEU A 645 -22.28 -27.79 43.14
CA LEU A 645 -20.90 -27.48 43.51
C LEU A 645 -20.79 -26.13 44.25
N PRO A 646 -19.75 -25.94 45.07
CA PRO A 646 -19.47 -24.66 45.71
C PRO A 646 -18.90 -23.61 44.74
N PHE A 647 -18.50 -24.00 43.52
CA PHE A 647 -17.95 -23.13 42.49
C PHE A 647 -19.05 -22.55 41.57
N PRO A 648 -18.94 -21.28 41.12
CA PRO A 648 -19.93 -20.68 40.20
C PRO A 648 -19.76 -21.15 38.75
N LYS A 649 -18.53 -21.52 38.36
CA LYS A 649 -18.12 -22.17 37.12
C LYS A 649 -16.88 -23.02 37.45
N VAL A 650 -16.70 -24.13 36.74
CA VAL A 650 -15.44 -24.89 36.63
C VAL A 650 -14.90 -24.71 35.21
N ASP A 651 -13.58 -24.67 35.02
CA ASP A 651 -12.97 -24.55 33.69
C ASP A 651 -12.38 -25.89 33.20
N ALA A 652 -11.92 -26.76 34.10
CA ALA A 652 -11.67 -28.17 33.83
C ALA A 652 -11.75 -29.01 35.12
N ALA A 653 -11.83 -30.33 35.02
CA ALA A 653 -11.67 -31.24 36.16
C ALA A 653 -11.03 -32.56 35.69
N VAL A 654 -10.28 -33.22 36.57
CA VAL A 654 -9.67 -34.53 36.29
C VAL A 654 -9.66 -35.38 37.55
N CYS A 655 -9.76 -36.71 37.40
CA CYS A 655 -9.48 -37.66 38.48
C CYS A 655 -8.09 -38.27 38.33
N SER A 656 -7.41 -38.48 39.44
CA SER A 656 -6.06 -39.04 39.55
C SER A 656 -5.96 -39.92 40.80
N PRO A 657 -4.88 -40.70 41.00
CA PRO A 657 -4.72 -41.52 42.21
C PRO A 657 -4.85 -40.75 43.53
N ASP A 658 -4.41 -39.48 43.55
CA ASP A 658 -4.55 -38.56 44.70
C ASP A 658 -5.93 -37.88 44.81
N GLY A 659 -6.94 -38.39 44.10
CA GLY A 659 -8.29 -37.82 44.03
C GLY A 659 -8.51 -36.85 42.86
N ILE A 660 -9.51 -35.99 43.01
CA ILE A 660 -10.04 -35.10 41.97
C ILE A 660 -9.37 -33.74 42.09
N ARG A 661 -8.90 -33.20 40.97
CA ARG A 661 -8.48 -31.79 40.83
C ARG A 661 -9.51 -31.04 39.99
N VAL A 662 -10.02 -29.94 40.53
CA VAL A 662 -10.99 -29.05 39.89
C VAL A 662 -10.32 -27.70 39.61
N PHE A 663 -10.26 -27.30 38.34
CA PHE A 663 -9.57 -26.10 37.88
C PHE A 663 -10.57 -24.95 37.70
N VAL A 664 -10.21 -23.77 38.22
CA VAL A 664 -11.01 -22.53 38.12
C VAL A 664 -10.05 -21.36 37.92
N GLY A 665 -10.09 -20.73 36.75
CA GLY A 665 -9.13 -19.68 36.40
C GLY A 665 -7.68 -20.19 36.38
N ALA A 666 -6.80 -19.52 37.12
CA ALA A 666 -5.39 -19.91 37.26
C ALA A 666 -5.13 -20.95 38.38
N ASP A 667 -6.16 -21.36 39.12
CA ASP A 667 -6.05 -22.13 40.36
C ASP A 667 -6.73 -23.51 40.24
N TYR A 668 -6.32 -24.44 41.09
CA TYR A 668 -7.01 -25.73 41.27
C TYR A 668 -7.28 -26.07 42.73
N PHE A 669 -8.30 -26.90 42.94
CA PHE A 669 -8.75 -27.36 44.23
C PHE A 669 -8.79 -28.88 44.24
N GLN A 670 -8.21 -29.51 45.28
CA GLN A 670 -8.11 -30.96 45.39
C GLN A 670 -9.13 -31.54 46.37
N TYR A 671 -9.81 -32.61 45.96
CA TYR A 671 -10.82 -33.33 46.75
C TYR A 671 -10.53 -34.84 46.71
N GLU A 672 -10.53 -35.50 47.87
CA GLU A 672 -10.22 -36.93 47.99
C GLU A 672 -11.24 -37.84 47.26
N THR A 673 -12.52 -37.44 47.18
CA THR A 673 -13.58 -38.22 46.50
C THR A 673 -14.61 -37.34 45.80
N PRO A 674 -15.35 -37.85 44.79
CA PRO A 674 -16.40 -37.08 44.11
C PRO A 674 -17.54 -36.69 45.07
N MET A 675 -17.81 -37.53 46.08
CA MET A 675 -18.80 -37.23 47.12
C MET A 675 -18.43 -36.00 47.95
N LEU A 676 -17.14 -35.75 48.22
CA LEU A 676 -16.69 -34.55 48.93
C LEU A 676 -16.81 -33.31 48.04
N LEU A 677 -16.46 -33.39 46.75
CA LEU A 677 -16.68 -32.30 45.79
C LEU A 677 -18.18 -31.95 45.66
N ALA A 678 -19.04 -32.96 45.59
CA ALA A 678 -20.48 -32.80 45.44
C ALA A 678 -21.21 -32.23 46.67
N ASN A 679 -20.71 -32.52 47.89
CA ASN A 679 -21.42 -32.21 49.14
C ASN A 679 -20.71 -31.19 50.05
N SER A 680 -19.43 -30.88 49.81
CA SER A 680 -18.72 -29.90 50.64
C SER A 680 -19.24 -28.49 50.42
N ARG A 681 -19.50 -27.79 51.53
CA ARG A 681 -19.75 -26.34 51.56
C ARG A 681 -18.49 -25.53 51.83
N ILE A 682 -17.35 -26.20 52.03
CA ILE A 682 -16.04 -25.62 52.26
C ILE A 682 -15.19 -25.89 51.02
N VAL A 683 -14.74 -24.83 50.38
CA VAL A 683 -13.74 -24.91 49.30
C VAL A 683 -12.37 -25.11 49.96
N PRO A 684 -11.55 -26.09 49.51
CA PRO A 684 -10.16 -26.25 49.94
C PRO A 684 -9.29 -25.01 49.69
N GLU A 685 -8.06 -25.01 50.20
CA GLU A 685 -7.11 -23.95 49.83
C GLU A 685 -6.77 -24.04 48.32
N PRO A 686 -6.66 -22.91 47.61
CA PRO A 686 -6.35 -22.88 46.18
C PRO A 686 -4.87 -23.15 45.92
N HIS A 687 -4.58 -24.13 45.08
CA HIS A 687 -3.26 -24.41 44.54
C HIS A 687 -3.04 -23.67 43.21
N LYS A 688 -1.81 -23.21 42.94
CA LYS A 688 -1.46 -22.44 41.74
C LYS A 688 -1.13 -23.39 40.58
N THR A 689 -2.01 -23.47 39.58
CA THR A 689 -1.89 -24.41 38.45
C THR A 689 -0.55 -24.27 37.70
N SER A 690 -0.13 -23.05 37.38
CA SER A 690 1.15 -22.81 36.69
C SER A 690 2.36 -23.24 37.53
N LEU A 691 2.37 -22.92 38.82
CA LEU A 691 3.49 -23.21 39.71
C LEU A 691 3.58 -24.71 40.08
N GLU A 692 2.50 -25.28 40.59
CA GLU A 692 2.51 -26.58 41.27
C GLU A 692 2.29 -27.75 40.31
N MET A 693 1.46 -27.59 39.28
CA MET A 693 1.22 -28.63 38.27
C MET A 693 2.17 -28.53 37.08
N PHE A 694 2.52 -27.30 36.64
CA PHE A 694 3.36 -27.08 35.45
C PHE A 694 4.81 -26.64 35.75
N GLY A 695 5.18 -26.40 37.02
CA GLY A 695 6.56 -26.15 37.45
C GLY A 695 7.08 -24.72 37.25
N CYS A 696 6.19 -23.75 37.01
CA CYS A 696 6.55 -22.39 36.59
C CYS A 696 6.96 -21.49 37.76
N GLY A 697 8.26 -21.45 38.08
CA GLY A 697 8.80 -20.61 39.16
C GLY A 697 8.90 -19.11 38.80
N HIS A 698 8.36 -18.23 39.65
CA HIS A 698 8.50 -16.77 39.53
C HIS A 698 9.93 -16.28 39.79
N ASN A 699 10.76 -16.23 38.74
CA ASN A 699 12.11 -15.65 38.83
C ASN A 699 12.08 -14.15 38.46
N GLY A 700 11.50 -13.31 39.35
CA GLY A 700 11.09 -11.95 39.00
C GLY A 700 11.23 -10.84 40.06
N THR A 701 11.68 -11.13 41.29
CA THR A 701 11.96 -10.08 42.30
C THR A 701 13.26 -10.35 43.06
N ASN A 702 14.11 -9.33 43.17
CA ASN A 702 15.32 -9.37 44.00
C ASN A 702 14.94 -9.26 45.49
N VAL A 703 15.11 -10.33 46.26
CA VAL A 703 15.20 -10.26 47.74
C VAL A 703 16.61 -10.65 48.18
N SER A 704 17.57 -9.84 47.74
CA SER A 704 18.99 -9.95 48.10
C SER A 704 19.38 -8.98 49.22
N GLN A 705 18.53 -8.83 50.25
CA GLN A 705 18.93 -8.25 51.54
C GLN A 705 18.02 -8.62 52.71
N SER A 706 18.66 -8.92 53.85
CA SER A 706 18.09 -8.99 55.22
C SER A 706 16.91 -9.94 55.48
N LEU A 707 17.23 -11.21 55.78
CA LEU A 707 16.77 -11.80 57.05
C LEU A 707 17.66 -12.99 57.48
N THR A 708 18.88 -12.69 57.93
CA THR A 708 19.69 -13.64 58.69
C THR A 708 19.10 -13.81 60.10
N MET A 709 18.25 -14.81 60.27
CA MET A 709 17.80 -15.30 61.58
C MET A 709 18.06 -16.80 61.69
N HIS A 710 19.22 -17.16 62.22
CA HIS A 710 19.47 -18.52 62.69
C HIS A 710 18.57 -18.81 63.90
N GLY A 711 17.67 -19.79 63.78
CA GLY A 711 17.49 -20.75 64.87
C GLY A 711 18.77 -21.58 65.02
N PRO A 712 19.09 -22.10 66.23
CA PRO A 712 18.10 -22.79 67.07
C PRO A 712 17.99 -22.29 68.53
N ASN A 713 17.01 -22.87 69.24
CA ASN A 713 16.89 -22.92 70.70
C ASN A 713 18.18 -23.42 71.40
N PRO A 714 18.37 -23.17 72.72
CA PRO A 714 17.37 -22.69 73.71
C PRO A 714 17.57 -21.25 74.22
#